data_AF-A0AAJ0DEC0-F1
#
_entry.id   AF-A0AAJ0DEC0-F1
#
_cell.length_a   1.000
_cell.length_b   1.000
_cell.length_c   1.000
_cell.angle_alpha   90.00
_cell.angle_beta   90.00
_cell.angle_gamma   90.00
#
_symmetry.space_group_name_H-M   'P 1'
#
loop_
_entity.id
_entity.type
_entity.pdbx_description
1 polymer ?
#
loop_
_entity_poly.entity_id
_entity_poly.type
_entity_poly.pdbx_seq_one_letter_code
_entity_poly.pdbx_strand_id
1 'polypeptide(L)'
;MRAESARMVAADAPVDAWSCFLFARFPAPSPALIICRAIYEQALSTSHSEQQNILEATDLKQGGSRAVEGGRRNPIKSGHRKFKLSASLDRISPASAYATRPQSEHLGFIVANFLSSTTTSRRRNIPSNTRPRYHDHTPPSMADEVSIDTAQFHTRLSSLITQWKADKRSGNNVFGDVSSIAIVMGKSDPETSGFHKANATQFWLLGYEFPATLMLFTMESMYIVTTQKKAAYLEPLKGGKTNVEILVRANKDEVQNQKINEQVLDVIKNAGKKVGMIAKNVSTGPFIQQWNTAFADIAKEVEEVDISPALSAVMAVKDENELRSISSASRASANVMQDYFIDTMSDILDKEKKITNSALAEKVANKLDDDKFFRQTKMPANFDAMQLDWSVSPTVMSGGNFDLKLNSNPDDNNLHAGVIIAALGLRYQTYSSMVARTYLVDPTKQQESMYKLLLNVHETVIKEMRDGVMAKDVYNKALQVVKNKKPELEKNFIKAVGAGVGVEARDNTLVLNAKNQRTLRDGMTFTITTGFSDLQNPTAKNQKKDGTYALMLSDTVRVTSGSDAFVYTKHAAMDIEATMFFFNDEEEEVKQEKPKQKKDSRVGAVASSNITKTRLRGQGGATQNEEKEAQRREHQKELHQKKQKEGSEKYAEGHGNLNGVEEKKFKRFESYKRDMNFPPRVKDLIIVVDTKNSSIILPIMGRPVPFHINTLKNATTSTEGEFCFLRINFLSPGQGVGRKDDSAPFEDPSAQFIRSLTFRSKDTERMENVKDQITEMKKVSVRRDQEKKEMEDVVEQDKLVEIRNRRPHRLDNIYMRPAMESKRIGGHVEIHQNGLRYQHLGNARVDILFSNVKHLFFQPCVGELIVIIHVHLINPIIIGKRKTKDIQFYREATEMQFDETGNRKRKHRYGDEEEFEAEQEEKRRRAQLDKEFRAFAEKIADAGKGEGLSTDMPFRDLGFNGVPSRSSVTIQPTTDCLIQITEPPFMVISLPDVEVVHLERVQFGLKNFDMVVVFHDFTRAPVHINTIPVESLDGVKDWLDSVDIPFSEGPLNLNWGTIMKTLVADPHEFFKEGGWSFLAAESEDEGSGEEEEESAFEGSEGGSSGDEESEEESEFDEEASAEASEGGSGSEDEEGEDWDELEKKAARKDREGGGEEEDRRGKAKGVKKR
;
A
#
# COMPACT_ATOMS: atom_id res chain seq x y z
N MET A 1 -18.80 58.63 -42.27
CA MET A 1 -19.62 58.73 -41.04
C MET A 1 -18.71 58.56 -39.84
N ARG A 2 -19.06 59.25 -38.74
CA ARG A 2 -19.00 58.84 -37.32
C ARG A 2 -17.92 57.80 -36.95
N ALA A 3 -16.80 58.12 -36.29
CA ALA A 3 -16.51 59.06 -35.18
C ALA A 3 -16.98 58.50 -33.80
N GLU A 4 -16.22 58.65 -32.70
CA GLU A 4 -14.88 59.23 -32.53
C GLU A 4 -14.26 58.91 -31.15
N SER A 5 -12.92 58.96 -31.08
CA SER A 5 -12.10 59.58 -30.02
C SER A 5 -12.17 59.15 -28.52
N ALA A 6 -11.10 59.28 -27.71
CA ALA A 6 -9.66 59.43 -28.01
C ALA A 6 -8.78 59.46 -26.72
N ARG A 7 -7.47 59.17 -26.90
CA ARG A 7 -6.30 59.80 -26.22
C ARG A 7 -6.07 59.45 -24.71
N MET A 8 -4.85 59.61 -24.16
CA MET A 8 -3.59 60.20 -24.69
C MET A 8 -2.31 59.57 -24.08
N VAL A 9 -1.20 59.54 -24.87
CA VAL A 9 0.23 59.83 -24.52
C VAL A 9 0.77 59.29 -23.17
N ALA A 10 1.71 58.32 -23.12
CA ALA A 10 3.17 58.39 -23.42
C ALA A 10 3.97 59.26 -22.40
N ALA A 11 5.26 59.02 -22.10
CA ALA A 11 6.28 58.14 -22.68
C ALA A 11 7.34 57.69 -21.64
N ASP A 12 8.31 56.89 -22.10
CA ASP A 12 9.67 56.67 -21.56
C ASP A 12 9.89 55.93 -20.20
N ALA A 13 11.10 55.38 -20.08
CA ALA A 13 11.68 54.63 -18.96
C ALA A 13 13.00 55.34 -18.52
N PRO A 14 13.97 54.79 -17.74
CA PRO A 14 14.09 53.44 -17.11
C PRO A 14 14.71 53.45 -15.67
N VAL A 15 15.17 52.27 -15.21
CA VAL A 15 16.20 52.00 -14.15
C VAL A 15 15.80 52.04 -12.66
N ASP A 16 16.00 50.88 -12.02
CA ASP A 16 16.41 50.48 -10.65
C ASP A 16 16.17 51.30 -9.36
N ALA A 17 16.09 50.51 -8.27
CA ALA A 17 16.71 50.72 -6.94
C ALA A 17 15.85 51.11 -5.69
N TRP A 18 15.74 50.12 -4.79
CA TRP A 18 16.01 50.19 -3.34
C TRP A 18 15.20 51.13 -2.38
N SER A 19 14.37 50.45 -1.57
CA SER A 19 14.36 50.51 -0.08
C SER A 19 13.66 51.63 0.73
N CYS A 20 12.86 51.18 1.70
CA CYS A 20 12.62 51.70 3.07
C CYS A 20 11.97 53.09 3.34
N PHE A 21 10.89 53.06 4.14
CA PHE A 21 10.63 53.73 5.46
C PHE A 21 9.10 53.87 5.64
N LEU A 22 8.39 53.15 6.54
CA LEU A 22 8.42 53.11 8.01
C LEU A 22 7.68 54.31 8.67
N PHE A 23 6.51 54.04 9.27
CA PHE A 23 5.83 54.89 10.27
C PHE A 23 4.94 54.04 11.21
N ALA A 24 4.58 54.54 12.39
CA ALA A 24 3.99 53.73 13.48
C ALA A 24 2.91 54.44 14.34
N ARG A 25 2.05 53.61 14.98
CA ARG A 25 1.23 53.74 16.23
C ARG A 25 1.07 55.15 16.86
N PHE A 26 -0.12 55.63 17.26
CA PHE A 26 -1.09 55.15 18.31
C PHE A 26 -2.30 56.15 18.34
N PRO A 27 -3.37 56.04 19.19
CA PRO A 27 -3.98 54.93 19.97
C PRO A 27 -5.52 54.74 19.71
N ALA A 28 -6.27 54.06 20.61
CA ALA A 28 -7.70 53.67 20.49
C ALA A 28 -8.70 54.63 21.19
N PRO A 29 -10.07 54.46 21.11
CA PRO A 29 -10.82 53.37 21.79
C PRO A 29 -12.03 52.76 21.00
N SER A 30 -12.84 51.90 21.66
CA SER A 30 -14.02 51.14 21.18
C SER A 30 -15.28 51.47 22.03
N PRO A 31 -16.46 50.77 22.00
CA PRO A 31 -16.96 49.66 21.14
C PRO A 31 -18.45 49.78 20.66
N ALA A 32 -19.00 48.68 20.09
CA ALA A 32 -20.44 48.27 20.10
C ALA A 32 -21.47 49.05 19.23
N LEU A 33 -22.61 48.48 18.78
CA LEU A 33 -23.01 47.12 18.32
C LEU A 33 -24.45 47.19 17.72
N ILE A 34 -24.75 46.39 16.68
CA ILE A 34 -26.11 46.07 16.15
C ILE A 34 -26.96 47.23 15.60
N ILE A 35 -27.37 47.16 14.31
CA ILE A 35 -28.74 47.41 13.77
C ILE A 35 -28.72 47.32 12.22
N CYS A 36 -29.88 47.15 11.59
CA CYS A 36 -30.11 47.24 10.13
C CYS A 36 -29.48 46.18 9.20
N ARG A 37 -29.36 44.93 9.66
CA ARG A 37 -29.60 43.75 8.80
C ARG A 37 -31.11 43.62 8.51
N ALA A 38 -31.71 44.68 7.96
CA ALA A 38 -33.17 44.88 7.96
C ALA A 38 -33.72 45.61 6.71
N ILE A 39 -32.92 45.73 5.65
CA ILE A 39 -33.33 46.34 4.37
C ILE A 39 -33.09 45.32 3.25
N TYR A 40 -33.85 44.21 3.27
CA TYR A 40 -33.84 43.20 2.20
C TYR A 40 -35.18 42.46 1.98
N GLU A 41 -36.25 42.73 2.76
CA GLU A 41 -37.54 42.03 2.64
C GLU A 41 -38.76 42.97 2.56
N GLN A 42 -38.63 44.13 1.90
CA GLN A 42 -39.79 44.93 1.44
C GLN A 42 -39.52 45.55 0.05
N ALA A 43 -40.50 45.40 -0.85
CA ALA A 43 -40.47 45.73 -2.29
C ALA A 43 -39.35 44.98 -3.08
N LEU A 44 -39.63 44.03 -3.99
CA LEU A 44 -40.87 43.63 -4.65
C LEU A 44 -41.60 44.74 -5.43
N SER A 45 -41.12 45.08 -6.63
CA SER A 45 -41.92 44.97 -7.89
C SER A 45 -41.20 45.51 -9.16
N THR A 46 -41.57 44.91 -10.31
CA THR A 46 -41.55 45.45 -11.70
C THR A 46 -40.27 46.04 -12.32
N SER A 47 -39.59 45.24 -13.15
CA SER A 47 -39.17 45.51 -14.56
C SER A 47 -38.23 44.37 -15.00
N HIS A 48 -38.67 43.25 -15.57
CA HIS A 48 -39.56 42.98 -16.71
C HIS A 48 -38.92 43.23 -18.10
N SER A 49 -38.25 42.18 -18.61
CA SER A 49 -38.11 41.77 -20.02
C SER A 49 -37.29 42.61 -21.02
N GLU A 50 -37.01 41.93 -22.15
CA GLU A 50 -36.49 42.44 -23.44
C GLU A 50 -34.96 42.63 -23.55
N GLN A 51 -34.29 42.23 -24.64
CA GLN A 51 -34.75 41.47 -25.83
C GLN A 51 -33.55 40.75 -26.49
N GLN A 52 -33.71 39.46 -26.84
CA GLN A 52 -32.90 38.80 -27.86
C GLN A 52 -33.72 37.66 -28.45
N ASN A 53 -34.15 37.76 -29.72
CA ASN A 53 -34.84 36.66 -30.39
C ASN A 53 -34.90 36.81 -31.92
N ILE A 54 -35.11 35.67 -32.60
CA ILE A 54 -35.52 35.51 -34.01
C ILE A 54 -34.51 35.98 -35.08
N LEU A 55 -33.86 35.01 -35.74
CA LEU A 55 -34.18 34.71 -37.14
C LEU A 55 -33.61 33.35 -37.59
N GLU A 56 -34.45 32.32 -37.61
CA GLU A 56 -34.38 31.27 -38.62
C GLU A 56 -35.77 31.13 -39.26
N ALA A 57 -35.79 31.13 -40.59
CA ALA A 57 -36.99 30.90 -41.39
C ALA A 57 -36.57 30.44 -42.80
N THR A 58 -36.69 29.14 -43.08
CA THR A 58 -36.83 28.63 -44.45
C THR A 58 -38.25 28.98 -44.93
N ASP A 59 -38.49 29.33 -46.20
CA ASP A 59 -38.33 28.43 -47.34
C ASP A 59 -38.47 29.16 -48.71
N LEU A 60 -38.29 28.42 -49.82
CA LEU A 60 -38.91 28.64 -51.15
C LEU A 60 -38.72 30.00 -51.88
N LYS A 61 -37.68 30.12 -52.73
CA LYS A 61 -37.77 29.83 -54.20
C LYS A 61 -36.64 30.39 -55.09
N GLN A 62 -36.20 29.53 -56.02
CA GLN A 62 -35.89 29.77 -57.46
C GLN A 62 -34.95 30.93 -57.89
N GLY A 63 -33.85 30.56 -58.58
CA GLY A 63 -33.54 31.12 -59.91
C GLY A 63 -32.11 31.67 -60.16
N GLY A 64 -31.49 31.25 -61.28
CA GLY A 64 -30.34 31.91 -61.93
C GLY A 64 -28.97 31.74 -61.23
N SER A 65 -28.05 30.88 -61.68
CA SER A 65 -27.20 31.01 -62.88
C SER A 65 -26.21 32.19 -62.92
N ARG A 66 -24.92 31.84 -62.81
CA ARG A 66 -23.77 32.24 -63.67
C ARG A 66 -23.47 33.73 -63.95
N ALA A 67 -22.21 34.10 -63.63
CA ALA A 67 -21.15 34.57 -64.57
C ALA A 67 -21.40 35.89 -65.37
N VAL A 68 -20.41 36.61 -65.93
CA VAL A 68 -18.94 36.55 -65.96
C VAL A 68 -18.40 37.96 -66.35
N GLU A 69 -17.09 38.23 -66.19
CA GLU A 69 -16.41 39.46 -66.70
C GLU A 69 -16.89 40.82 -66.09
N GLY A 70 -16.19 41.96 -66.25
CA GLY A 70 -14.84 42.21 -66.79
C GLY A 70 -14.56 43.71 -67.02
N GLY A 71 -13.28 44.14 -66.97
CA GLY A 71 -12.83 45.52 -67.29
C GLY A 71 -12.82 46.49 -66.08
N ARG A 72 -11.69 47.07 -65.64
CA ARG A 72 -10.77 48.07 -66.27
C ARG A 72 -11.36 49.49 -66.42
N ARG A 73 -10.85 50.47 -65.65
CA ARG A 73 -9.96 51.57 -66.12
C ARG A 73 -9.56 52.60 -65.02
N ASN A 74 -8.25 52.89 -65.00
CA ASN A 74 -7.47 54.14 -64.72
C ASN A 74 -8.21 55.50 -64.62
N PRO A 75 -7.59 56.59 -64.09
CA PRO A 75 -6.14 56.85 -63.85
C PRO A 75 -5.79 57.13 -62.35
N ILE A 76 -4.55 57.37 -61.88
CA ILE A 76 -3.43 58.24 -62.33
C ILE A 76 -2.03 57.58 -62.08
N LYS A 77 -0.98 58.03 -62.78
CA LYS A 77 0.46 57.66 -62.64
C LYS A 77 1.28 58.92 -62.25
N SER A 78 2.58 58.95 -61.92
CA SER A 78 3.80 58.10 -62.05
C SER A 78 4.82 58.60 -61.00
N GLY A 79 5.98 58.02 -60.63
CA GLY A 79 6.96 57.06 -61.16
C GLY A 79 8.34 57.42 -60.51
N HIS A 80 9.46 56.66 -60.54
CA HIS A 80 9.84 55.53 -61.39
C HIS A 80 11.15 54.82 -60.93
N ARG A 81 11.19 53.46 -60.95
CA ARG A 81 12.39 52.58 -61.20
C ARG A 81 13.52 52.55 -60.12
N LYS A 82 14.47 51.60 -60.03
CA LYS A 82 14.90 50.35 -60.76
C LYS A 82 15.62 49.45 -59.71
N PHE A 83 15.53 48.11 -59.59
CA PHE A 83 15.84 46.94 -60.46
C PHE A 83 17.34 46.46 -60.54
N LYS A 84 17.62 45.30 -59.90
CA LYS A 84 18.55 44.17 -60.25
C LYS A 84 20.09 44.33 -60.50
N LEU A 85 20.81 43.29 -60.02
CA LEU A 85 21.91 42.49 -60.63
C LEU A 85 23.42 42.79 -60.38
N SER A 86 24.11 41.70 -59.99
CA SER A 86 25.46 41.19 -60.36
C SER A 86 26.79 41.94 -60.06
N ALA A 87 27.54 41.34 -59.12
CA ALA A 87 28.87 40.70 -59.31
C ALA A 87 30.23 41.45 -59.26
N SER A 88 31.10 40.91 -58.38
CA SER A 88 32.53 40.53 -58.58
C SER A 88 33.70 41.51 -58.31
N LEU A 89 34.85 40.92 -57.90
CA LEU A 89 36.23 41.47 -57.75
C LEU A 89 36.42 42.46 -56.58
N ASP A 90 37.54 42.54 -55.82
CA ASP A 90 38.82 41.77 -55.64
C ASP A 90 39.50 42.34 -54.33
N ARG A 91 40.59 41.89 -53.67
CA ARG A 91 41.56 40.76 -53.71
C ARG A 91 42.33 40.72 -52.33
N ILE A 92 43.33 39.83 -52.19
CA ILE A 92 44.55 39.90 -51.31
C ILE A 92 44.48 39.28 -49.89
N SER A 93 45.51 38.50 -49.55
CA SER A 93 45.93 37.98 -48.22
C SER A 93 47.41 38.34 -47.98
N PRO A 94 48.06 38.04 -46.81
CA PRO A 94 48.80 36.75 -46.71
C PRO A 94 49.13 36.20 -45.27
N ALA A 95 49.54 34.91 -45.21
CA ALA A 95 50.50 34.27 -44.27
C ALA A 95 50.26 34.29 -42.73
N SER A 96 50.59 33.28 -41.89
CA SER A 96 51.23 31.93 -42.00
C SER A 96 50.84 31.10 -40.72
N ALA A 97 51.49 30.04 -40.15
CA ALA A 97 52.81 29.38 -40.31
C ALA A 97 52.89 27.95 -39.67
N TYR A 98 54.10 27.35 -39.73
CA TYR A 98 54.73 26.22 -38.97
C TYR A 98 54.02 25.63 -37.71
N ALA A 99 53.73 24.32 -37.64
CA ALA A 99 54.59 23.16 -37.18
C ALA A 99 54.21 22.69 -35.74
N THR A 100 54.49 21.47 -35.21
CA THR A 100 55.47 20.39 -35.54
C THR A 100 54.96 18.98 -35.12
N ARG A 101 55.73 17.92 -35.43
CA ARG A 101 55.62 16.45 -35.10
C ARG A 101 56.52 16.09 -33.87
N PRO A 102 56.76 14.81 -33.41
CA PRO A 102 56.02 13.51 -33.43
C PRO A 102 56.20 12.65 -32.10
N GLN A 103 56.02 11.30 -32.16
CA GLN A 103 56.63 10.21 -31.32
C GLN A 103 56.06 9.90 -29.90
N SER A 104 56.15 8.67 -29.31
CA SER A 104 56.38 7.28 -29.80
C SER A 104 56.31 6.18 -28.69
N GLU A 105 55.93 4.93 -29.03
CA GLU A 105 56.37 3.62 -28.42
C GLU A 105 56.05 3.35 -26.91
N HIS A 106 56.09 2.16 -26.28
CA HIS A 106 56.19 0.70 -26.58
C HIS A 106 55.54 -0.06 -25.35
N LEU A 107 54.79 -1.19 -25.40
CA LEU A 107 55.05 -2.61 -25.78
C LEU A 107 55.64 -3.51 -24.65
N GLY A 108 54.84 -4.47 -24.10
CA GLY A 108 55.20 -5.50 -23.08
C GLY A 108 54.03 -5.76 -22.07
N PHE A 109 53.51 -6.93 -21.66
CA PHE A 109 53.71 -8.41 -21.85
C PHE A 109 54.49 -9.22 -20.77
N ILE A 110 53.98 -10.43 -20.42
CA ILE A 110 54.51 -11.55 -19.56
C ILE A 110 54.33 -11.38 -18.01
N VAL A 111 54.16 -12.43 -17.15
CA VAL A 111 53.11 -13.49 -16.97
C VAL A 111 53.45 -14.48 -15.80
N ALA A 112 52.44 -14.84 -14.97
CA ALA A 112 52.30 -16.00 -14.03
C ALA A 112 53.34 -16.29 -12.88
N ASN A 113 52.88 -16.64 -11.65
CA ASN A 113 52.79 -18.02 -11.08
C ASN A 113 52.82 -18.18 -9.52
N PHE A 114 51.83 -18.92 -8.98
CA PHE A 114 51.89 -20.01 -7.95
C PHE A 114 52.27 -19.85 -6.43
N LEU A 115 51.36 -20.39 -5.58
CA LEU A 115 51.54 -21.34 -4.43
C LEU A 115 51.70 -20.94 -2.92
N SER A 116 50.79 -21.55 -2.10
CA SER A 116 51.00 -22.25 -0.78
C SER A 116 51.39 -21.47 0.51
N SER A 117 51.17 -21.92 1.78
CA SER A 117 50.29 -22.97 2.40
C SER A 117 50.37 -23.03 3.96
N THR A 118 49.28 -23.41 4.67
CA THR A 118 49.25 -24.19 5.98
C THR A 118 49.80 -23.53 7.30
N THR A 119 49.55 -23.90 8.58
CA THR A 119 48.75 -24.95 9.32
C THR A 119 48.60 -24.71 10.87
N THR A 120 47.46 -25.10 11.50
CA THR A 120 47.24 -25.62 12.91
C THR A 120 47.68 -24.76 14.16
N SER A 121 47.37 -24.97 15.48
CA SER A 121 46.70 -26.02 16.30
C SER A 121 46.35 -25.63 17.78
N ARG A 122 45.16 -26.03 18.32
CA ARG A 122 44.82 -26.45 19.74
C ARG A 122 45.02 -25.43 20.93
N ARG A 123 44.42 -25.53 22.15
CA ARG A 123 43.45 -26.45 22.84
C ARG A 123 42.77 -25.81 24.10
N ARG A 124 41.49 -26.14 24.36
CA ARG A 124 40.73 -26.31 25.65
C ARG A 124 40.91 -25.36 26.88
N ASN A 125 39.78 -24.87 27.43
CA ASN A 125 39.26 -25.23 28.78
C ASN A 125 37.83 -24.69 29.09
N ILE A 126 37.15 -25.24 30.11
CA ILE A 126 35.74 -25.08 30.56
C ILE A 126 35.76 -25.22 32.11
N PRO A 127 35.06 -24.41 32.97
CA PRO A 127 33.59 -24.51 33.16
C PRO A 127 32.80 -23.25 33.67
N SER A 128 31.46 -23.38 33.64
CA SER A 128 30.39 -22.67 34.42
C SER A 128 30.35 -21.11 34.41
N ASN A 129 29.20 -20.44 34.45
CA ASN A 129 27.88 -20.77 35.02
C ASN A 129 26.74 -20.04 34.26
N THR A 130 25.48 -20.46 34.40
CA THR A 130 24.35 -19.96 33.57
C THR A 130 23.55 -18.79 34.18
N ARG A 131 23.27 -17.78 33.35
CA ARG A 131 22.19 -16.77 33.48
C ARG A 131 21.72 -16.41 32.06
N PRO A 132 20.46 -15.96 31.86
CA PRO A 132 19.97 -15.57 30.54
C PRO A 132 20.78 -14.38 30.01
N ARG A 133 21.17 -14.43 28.73
CA ARG A 133 21.74 -13.29 28.01
C ARG A 133 20.59 -12.51 27.38
N TYR A 134 20.53 -11.21 27.66
CA TYR A 134 19.98 -10.28 26.67
C TYR A 134 20.87 -10.33 25.43
N HIS A 135 20.29 -10.14 24.25
CA HIS A 135 21.07 -10.06 23.01
C HIS A 135 21.88 -8.75 23.00
N ASP A 136 23.20 -8.86 23.18
CA ASP A 136 24.13 -7.82 22.75
C ASP A 136 23.97 -7.66 21.24
N HIS A 137 23.33 -6.57 20.81
CA HIS A 137 23.28 -6.19 19.39
C HIS A 137 24.69 -5.76 18.94
N THR A 138 25.47 -6.72 18.46
CA THR A 138 26.58 -6.41 17.55
C THR A 138 26.00 -5.78 16.29
N PRO A 139 26.51 -4.62 15.84
CA PRO A 139 25.95 -3.92 14.67
C PRO A 139 26.08 -4.78 13.41
N PRO A 140 25.07 -4.78 12.51
CA PRO A 140 25.10 -5.56 11.28
C PRO A 140 26.27 -5.13 10.39
N SER A 141 26.96 -6.09 9.77
CA SER A 141 28.17 -5.83 9.00
C SER A 141 27.90 -5.67 7.51
N MET A 142 27.13 -4.64 7.17
CA MET A 142 27.19 -3.93 5.88
C MET A 142 27.38 -2.46 6.23
N ALA A 143 28.51 -1.88 5.84
CA ALA A 143 28.93 -0.57 6.31
C ALA A 143 28.49 0.53 5.34
N ASP A 144 27.21 0.90 5.38
CA ASP A 144 26.74 2.17 4.80
C ASP A 144 27.60 3.31 5.35
N GLU A 145 28.18 4.12 4.46
CA GLU A 145 29.04 5.22 4.86
C GLU A 145 28.22 6.29 5.61
N VAL A 146 28.73 6.77 6.75
CA VAL A 146 27.98 7.65 7.66
C VAL A 146 27.78 9.02 7.01
N SER A 147 26.64 9.18 6.34
CA SER A 147 26.31 10.33 5.50
C SER A 147 25.35 11.29 6.21
N ILE A 148 25.84 12.50 6.52
CA ILE A 148 25.09 13.51 7.28
C ILE A 148 24.53 14.56 6.33
N ASP A 149 23.22 14.84 6.42
CA ASP A 149 22.59 15.94 5.69
C ASP A 149 23.10 17.29 6.23
N THR A 150 24.09 17.86 5.50
CA THR A 150 24.73 19.13 5.81
C THR A 150 23.74 20.31 5.77
N ALA A 151 22.73 20.25 4.92
CA ALA A 151 21.73 21.29 4.74
C ALA A 151 20.69 21.27 5.87
N GLN A 152 20.21 20.08 6.27
CA GLN A 152 19.34 19.91 7.42
C GLN A 152 20.08 20.26 8.73
N PHE A 153 21.34 19.83 8.90
CA PHE A 153 22.18 20.23 10.03
C PHE A 153 22.27 21.75 10.17
N HIS A 154 22.68 22.46 9.10
CA HIS A 154 22.82 23.91 9.15
C HIS A 154 21.48 24.64 9.32
N THR A 155 20.37 24.08 8.81
CA THR A 155 19.02 24.60 9.02
C THR A 155 18.59 24.48 10.50
N ARG A 156 18.80 23.31 11.10
CA ARG A 156 18.46 23.01 12.50
C ARG A 156 19.35 23.80 13.48
N LEU A 157 20.66 23.88 13.24
CA LEU A 157 21.59 24.75 13.97
C LEU A 157 21.20 26.23 13.87
N SER A 158 20.84 26.70 12.67
CA SER A 158 20.37 28.08 12.46
C SER A 158 19.04 28.36 13.20
N SER A 159 18.13 27.38 13.27
CA SER A 159 16.89 27.47 14.04
C SER A 159 17.17 27.62 15.54
N LEU A 160 18.04 26.76 16.11
CA LEU A 160 18.45 26.82 17.52
C LEU A 160 19.00 28.20 17.88
N ILE A 161 19.99 28.69 17.12
CA ILE A 161 20.63 29.99 17.36
C ILE A 161 19.64 31.15 17.14
N THR A 162 18.73 31.05 16.18
CA THR A 162 17.70 32.09 15.94
C THR A 162 16.69 32.15 17.08
N GLN A 163 16.26 31.01 17.62
CA GLN A 163 15.35 30.94 18.77
C GLN A 163 16.03 31.44 20.06
N TRP A 164 17.29 31.07 20.30
CA TRP A 164 18.09 31.58 21.43
C TRP A 164 18.28 33.11 21.36
N LYS A 165 18.61 33.64 20.17
CA LYS A 165 18.67 35.09 19.90
C LYS A 165 17.30 35.77 19.95
N ALA A 166 16.19 35.06 19.78
CA ALA A 166 14.85 35.59 19.98
C ALA A 166 14.50 35.69 21.46
N ASP A 167 14.69 34.61 22.23
CA ASP A 167 14.40 34.61 23.67
C ASP A 167 15.22 35.66 24.44
N LYS A 168 16.51 35.82 24.09
CA LYS A 168 17.36 36.88 24.66
C LYS A 168 16.87 38.30 24.37
N ARG A 169 16.07 38.51 23.32
CA ARG A 169 15.38 39.79 23.05
C ARG A 169 14.00 39.91 23.71
N SER A 170 13.38 38.79 24.11
CA SER A 170 12.08 38.76 24.80
C SER A 170 12.16 38.51 26.32
N GLY A 171 13.36 38.56 26.90
CA GLY A 171 13.55 38.52 28.36
C GLY A 171 14.07 37.20 28.95
N ASN A 172 14.67 36.32 28.13
CA ASN A 172 15.37 35.11 28.59
C ASN A 172 14.49 34.11 29.37
N ASN A 173 13.24 33.90 28.93
CA ASN A 173 12.25 33.09 29.65
C ASN A 173 12.43 31.57 29.40
N VAL A 174 13.25 31.17 28.43
CA VAL A 174 13.40 29.79 27.96
C VAL A 174 14.85 29.32 28.05
N PHE A 175 15.80 30.14 27.62
CA PHE A 175 17.24 29.87 27.62
C PHE A 175 17.97 30.40 28.87
N GLY A 176 17.29 31.09 29.80
CA GLY A 176 17.85 31.47 31.11
C GLY A 176 19.05 32.43 31.09
N ASP A 177 19.22 33.19 30.00
CA ASP A 177 20.33 34.10 29.71
C ASP A 177 21.71 33.44 29.60
N VAL A 178 21.76 32.15 29.23
CA VAL A 178 23.05 31.49 28.97
C VAL A 178 23.80 32.13 27.80
N SER A 179 25.12 32.23 27.95
CA SER A 179 26.08 32.71 26.95
C SER A 179 26.63 31.60 26.08
N SER A 180 26.68 30.38 26.62
CA SER A 180 27.13 29.17 25.95
C SER A 180 26.24 27.99 26.36
N ILE A 181 26.17 26.93 25.54
CA ILE A 181 25.43 25.70 25.83
C ILE A 181 26.37 24.51 25.59
N ALA A 182 26.60 23.65 26.58
CA ALA A 182 27.42 22.45 26.43
C ALA A 182 26.57 21.18 26.57
N ILE A 183 26.52 20.41 25.49
CA ILE A 183 25.88 19.09 25.44
C ILE A 183 26.99 18.05 25.35
N VAL A 184 27.13 17.25 26.40
CA VAL A 184 28.21 16.25 26.52
C VAL A 184 27.59 14.86 26.53
N MET A 185 28.00 14.00 25.61
CA MET A 185 27.49 12.64 25.50
C MET A 185 28.61 11.61 25.72
N GLY A 186 28.34 10.65 26.59
CA GLY A 186 29.30 9.65 27.05
C GLY A 186 29.19 8.35 26.28
N LYS A 187 29.18 7.23 27.01
CA LYS A 187 28.43 6.05 26.59
C LYS A 187 26.98 6.21 27.07
N SER A 188 26.04 5.71 26.26
CA SER A 188 24.70 5.33 26.70
C SER A 188 24.80 4.24 27.77
N ASP A 189 23.91 4.28 28.76
CA ASP A 189 23.80 3.29 29.81
C ASP A 189 22.79 2.20 29.40
N PRO A 190 23.18 0.91 29.36
CA PRO A 190 22.27 -0.16 28.92
C PRO A 190 21.07 -0.38 29.85
N GLU A 191 21.15 -0.01 31.14
CA GLU A 191 19.96 -0.06 32.02
C GLU A 191 19.01 1.13 31.77
N THR A 192 19.54 2.28 31.36
CA THR A 192 18.75 3.47 30.93
C THR A 192 18.53 3.47 29.41
N SER A 193 18.05 2.35 28.87
CA SER A 193 17.79 2.13 27.43
C SER A 193 16.70 3.05 26.88
N GLY A 194 17.06 4.26 26.44
CA GLY A 194 16.15 5.21 25.84
C GLY A 194 16.80 6.50 25.32
N PHE A 195 16.12 7.17 24.39
CA PHE A 195 16.57 8.44 23.83
C PHE A 195 16.31 9.56 24.85
N HIS A 196 17.37 10.27 25.22
CA HIS A 196 17.41 11.30 26.26
C HIS A 196 17.91 12.63 25.68
N LYS A 197 17.63 13.77 26.31
CA LYS A 197 17.88 15.10 25.73
C LYS A 197 19.27 15.32 25.08
N ALA A 198 20.34 14.71 25.61
CA ALA A 198 21.68 14.78 25.02
C ALA A 198 21.80 14.08 23.64
N ASN A 199 21.64 12.75 23.58
CA ASN A 199 21.69 12.01 22.31
C ASN A 199 20.53 12.41 21.37
N ALA A 200 19.35 12.74 21.89
CA ALA A 200 18.24 13.24 21.08
C ALA A 200 18.60 14.55 20.34
N THR A 201 19.41 15.42 20.94
CA THR A 201 19.91 16.63 20.25
C THR A 201 20.99 16.29 19.21
N GLN A 202 21.79 15.24 19.43
CA GLN A 202 22.73 14.76 18.40
C GLN A 202 22.00 14.15 17.20
N PHE A 203 21.03 13.26 17.43
CA PHE A 203 20.16 12.71 16.39
C PHE A 203 19.39 13.80 15.63
N TRP A 204 18.84 14.80 16.34
CA TRP A 204 18.17 15.93 15.70
C TRP A 204 19.12 16.78 14.85
N LEU A 205 20.38 16.97 15.25
CA LEU A 205 21.34 17.74 14.44
C LEU A 205 21.99 16.94 13.31
N LEU A 206 22.31 15.66 13.52
CA LEU A 206 23.23 14.88 12.69
C LEU A 206 22.62 13.61 12.07
N GLY A 207 21.41 13.20 12.46
CA GLY A 207 20.82 11.91 12.08
C GLY A 207 21.38 10.68 12.82
N TYR A 208 22.52 10.79 13.51
CA TYR A 208 23.21 9.68 14.18
C TYR A 208 23.63 10.01 15.63
N GLU A 209 23.84 8.97 16.44
CA GLU A 209 24.48 9.09 17.75
C GLU A 209 26.00 9.18 17.62
N PHE A 210 26.62 10.14 18.31
CA PHE A 210 28.06 10.33 18.40
C PHE A 210 28.55 10.14 19.86
N PRO A 211 28.64 8.89 20.38
CA PRO A 211 29.19 8.63 21.71
C PRO A 211 30.57 9.23 21.97
N ALA A 212 30.86 9.61 23.22
CA ALA A 212 32.09 10.26 23.67
C ALA A 212 32.42 11.57 22.90
N THR A 213 31.40 12.41 22.69
CA THR A 213 31.47 13.69 21.97
C THR A 213 30.87 14.82 22.80
N LEU A 214 31.50 16.00 22.76
CA LEU A 214 30.97 17.24 23.33
C LEU A 214 30.61 18.21 22.19
N MET A 215 29.46 18.85 22.30
CA MET A 215 29.02 19.97 21.45
C MET A 215 28.86 21.21 22.32
N LEU A 216 29.69 22.23 22.08
CA LEU A 216 29.59 23.55 22.72
C LEU A 216 29.04 24.55 21.69
N PHE A 217 27.88 25.12 21.97
CA PHE A 217 27.26 26.17 21.15
C PHE A 217 27.51 27.53 21.79
N THR A 218 27.87 28.52 20.98
CA THR A 218 27.81 29.94 21.31
C THR A 218 26.83 30.64 20.37
N MET A 219 26.67 31.96 20.51
CA MET A 219 25.86 32.75 19.58
C MET A 219 26.44 32.84 18.16
N GLU A 220 27.69 32.43 17.94
CA GLU A 220 28.44 32.69 16.69
C GLU A 220 29.15 31.44 16.13
N SER A 221 29.57 30.52 17.00
CA SER A 221 30.29 29.29 16.67
C SER A 221 29.68 28.06 17.36
N MET A 222 29.93 26.89 16.79
CA MET A 222 29.72 25.58 17.40
C MET A 222 31.06 24.82 17.42
N TYR A 223 31.46 24.30 18.58
CA TYR A 223 32.68 23.50 18.76
C TYR A 223 32.30 22.05 19.02
N ILE A 224 32.89 21.11 18.30
CA ILE A 224 32.65 19.67 18.47
C ILE A 224 33.95 18.98 18.88
N VAL A 225 34.04 18.49 20.12
CA VAL A 225 35.16 17.65 20.58
C VAL A 225 34.80 16.20 20.33
N THR A 226 35.51 15.52 19.42
CA THR A 226 35.32 14.08 19.16
C THR A 226 36.58 13.41 18.62
N THR A 227 36.57 12.09 18.47
CA THR A 227 37.77 11.31 18.06
C THR A 227 38.05 11.46 16.57
N GLN A 228 39.30 11.24 16.14
CA GLN A 228 39.74 11.38 14.74
C GLN A 228 38.83 10.69 13.71
N LYS A 229 38.30 9.50 14.00
CA LYS A 229 37.36 8.79 13.11
C LYS A 229 36.01 9.51 12.99
N LYS A 230 35.50 10.07 14.08
CA LYS A 230 34.22 10.80 14.11
C LYS A 230 34.35 12.21 13.55
N ALA A 231 35.51 12.84 13.71
CA ALA A 231 35.81 14.13 13.12
C ALA A 231 35.72 14.08 11.59
N ALA A 232 36.19 13.00 10.95
CA ALA A 232 36.13 12.83 9.49
C ALA A 232 34.71 12.97 8.92
N TYR A 233 33.70 12.32 9.53
CA TYR A 233 32.29 12.43 9.13
C TYR A 233 31.69 13.83 9.37
N LEU A 234 32.32 14.65 10.22
CA LEU A 234 31.85 15.98 10.60
C LEU A 234 32.57 17.12 9.86
N GLU A 235 33.72 16.86 9.23
CA GLU A 235 34.43 17.87 8.41
C GLU A 235 33.55 18.52 7.32
N PRO A 236 32.62 17.81 6.64
CA PRO A 236 31.67 18.42 5.69
C PRO A 236 30.70 19.45 6.30
N LEU A 237 30.62 19.57 7.62
CA LEU A 237 29.79 20.56 8.33
C LEU A 237 30.48 21.93 8.48
N LYS A 238 31.69 22.11 7.94
CA LYS A 238 32.41 23.39 7.93
C LYS A 238 31.99 24.28 6.77
N GLY A 239 32.16 25.60 6.92
CA GLY A 239 31.85 26.59 5.89
C GLY A 239 30.41 27.11 5.88
N GLY A 240 29.52 26.58 6.73
CA GLY A 240 28.18 27.11 6.92
C GLY A 240 28.13 28.49 7.61
N LYS A 241 26.92 29.05 7.70
CA LYS A 241 26.64 30.41 8.24
C LYS A 241 27.04 30.61 9.72
N THR A 242 26.98 29.54 10.50
CA THR A 242 27.55 29.48 11.86
C THR A 242 28.87 28.74 11.73
N ASN A 243 29.94 29.29 12.31
CA ASN A 243 31.25 28.65 12.26
C ASN A 243 31.23 27.31 13.02
N VAL A 244 31.74 26.24 12.42
CA VAL A 244 31.83 24.91 13.04
C VAL A 244 33.30 24.55 13.19
N GLU A 245 33.76 24.42 14.43
CA GLU A 245 35.14 24.05 14.75
C GLU A 245 35.17 22.63 15.32
N ILE A 246 36.09 21.79 14.83
CA ILE A 246 36.16 20.37 15.18
C ILE A 246 37.49 20.12 15.89
N LEU A 247 37.40 19.78 17.17
CA LEU A 247 38.54 19.61 18.07
C LEU A 247 38.82 18.12 18.23
N VAL A 248 39.85 17.65 17.54
CA VAL A 248 40.14 16.22 17.41
C VAL A 248 40.88 15.69 18.62
N ARG A 249 40.20 14.86 19.41
CA ARG A 249 40.79 14.17 20.57
C ARG A 249 41.48 12.86 20.18
N ALA A 250 42.55 12.50 20.90
CA ALA A 250 43.32 11.28 20.65
C ALA A 250 43.23 10.30 21.84
N ASN A 251 42.97 9.02 21.57
CA ASN A 251 42.76 8.00 22.61
C ASN A 251 44.01 7.64 23.45
N LYS A 252 45.19 8.21 23.14
CA LYS A 252 46.47 7.94 23.81
C LYS A 252 47.29 9.20 24.13
N ASP A 253 46.77 10.40 23.85
CA ASP A 253 47.45 11.66 24.18
C ASP A 253 46.63 12.45 25.19
N GLU A 254 46.96 12.27 26.47
CA GLU A 254 46.28 12.96 27.57
C GLU A 254 46.63 14.46 27.60
N VAL A 255 47.81 14.86 27.10
CA VAL A 255 48.27 16.25 27.06
C VAL A 255 47.53 17.04 25.98
N GLN A 256 47.31 16.45 24.80
CA GLN A 256 46.47 17.02 23.76
C GLN A 256 45.02 17.12 24.24
N ASN A 257 44.48 16.06 24.85
CA ASN A 257 43.11 16.05 25.36
C ASN A 257 42.88 17.10 26.46
N GLN A 258 43.86 17.30 27.36
CA GLN A 258 43.79 18.35 28.37
C GLN A 258 43.77 19.74 27.73
N LYS A 259 44.64 20.03 26.76
CA LYS A 259 44.65 21.32 26.04
C LYS A 259 43.35 21.60 25.28
N ILE A 260 42.71 20.56 24.73
CA ILE A 260 41.40 20.68 24.09
C ILE A 260 40.32 21.03 25.12
N ASN A 261 40.35 20.42 26.31
CA ASN A 261 39.46 20.80 27.40
C ASN A 261 39.72 22.26 27.84
N GLU A 262 40.98 22.65 28.06
CA GLU A 262 41.38 24.03 28.40
C GLU A 262 40.85 25.04 27.36
N GLN A 263 41.00 24.79 26.06
CA GLN A 263 40.44 25.61 24.99
C GLN A 263 38.92 25.74 25.08
N VAL A 264 38.20 24.64 25.30
CA VAL A 264 36.72 24.64 25.42
C VAL A 264 36.25 25.38 26.66
N LEU A 265 36.97 25.27 27.77
CA LEU A 265 36.69 25.99 29.02
C LEU A 265 36.95 27.50 28.87
N ASP A 266 38.02 27.90 28.17
CA ASP A 266 38.27 29.30 27.83
C ASP A 266 37.19 29.87 26.90
N VAL A 267 36.69 29.12 25.92
CA VAL A 267 35.54 29.55 25.11
C VAL A 267 34.30 29.77 25.98
N ILE A 268 34.03 28.88 26.96
CA ILE A 268 32.92 29.06 27.91
C ILE A 268 33.10 30.36 28.73
N LYS A 269 34.27 30.57 29.34
CA LYS A 269 34.58 31.78 30.13
C LYS A 269 34.44 33.06 29.30
N ASN A 270 34.98 33.06 28.08
CA ASN A 270 34.96 34.22 27.18
C ASN A 270 33.55 34.52 26.61
N ALA A 271 32.70 33.50 26.45
CA ALA A 271 31.31 33.70 26.06
C ALA A 271 30.49 34.41 27.15
N GLY A 272 30.74 34.08 28.42
CA GLY A 272 30.14 34.77 29.57
C GLY A 272 29.93 33.89 30.81
N LYS A 273 29.18 34.42 31.78
CA LYS A 273 29.05 33.83 33.12
C LYS A 273 28.01 32.73 33.28
N LYS A 274 27.20 32.43 32.25
CA LYS A 274 26.11 31.43 32.34
C LYS A 274 26.28 30.37 31.27
N VAL A 275 26.29 29.10 31.66
CA VAL A 275 26.44 27.96 30.76
C VAL A 275 25.22 27.02 30.85
N GLY A 276 24.61 26.76 29.71
CA GLY A 276 23.49 25.85 29.56
C GLY A 276 23.97 24.41 29.58
N MET A 277 23.58 23.66 30.61
CA MET A 277 23.93 22.26 30.84
C MET A 277 22.66 21.41 30.92
N ILE A 278 22.73 20.11 30.63
CA ILE A 278 21.60 19.19 30.84
C ILE A 278 21.66 18.68 32.28
N ALA A 279 20.82 19.24 33.17
CA ALA A 279 20.92 19.02 34.62
C ALA A 279 20.59 17.58 35.08
N LYS A 280 20.11 16.72 34.17
CA LYS A 280 19.87 15.29 34.39
C LYS A 280 20.45 14.45 33.26
N ASN A 281 21.72 14.68 32.93
CA ASN A 281 22.42 13.87 31.94
C ASN A 281 22.74 12.48 32.53
N VAL A 282 22.29 11.42 31.86
CA VAL A 282 22.53 10.01 32.25
C VAL A 282 23.68 9.36 31.48
N SER A 283 24.36 10.11 30.59
CA SER A 283 25.59 9.64 29.93
C SER A 283 26.70 9.30 30.93
N THR A 284 27.38 8.17 30.72
CA THR A 284 28.45 7.68 31.63
C THR A 284 29.79 7.46 30.93
N GLY A 285 30.78 6.97 31.69
CA GLY A 285 32.07 6.50 31.18
C GLY A 285 33.21 7.53 31.18
N PRO A 286 34.42 7.12 30.75
CA PRO A 286 35.65 7.88 30.99
C PRO A 286 35.68 9.31 30.41
N PHE A 287 34.99 9.54 29.28
CA PHE A 287 34.91 10.89 28.71
C PHE A 287 34.11 11.86 29.56
N ILE A 288 32.99 11.40 30.14
CA ILE A 288 32.18 12.22 31.06
C ILE A 288 32.96 12.51 32.34
N GLN A 289 33.72 11.54 32.85
CA GLN A 289 34.61 11.74 34.00
C GLN A 289 35.70 12.78 33.68
N GLN A 290 36.40 12.64 32.54
CA GLN A 290 37.42 13.59 32.09
C GLN A 290 36.86 15.01 31.90
N TRP A 291 35.67 15.15 31.30
CA TRP A 291 34.99 16.43 31.16
C TRP A 291 34.60 17.03 32.52
N ASN A 292 33.94 16.25 33.38
CA ASN A 292 33.47 16.75 34.68
C ASN A 292 34.65 17.18 35.58
N THR A 293 35.79 16.49 35.52
CA THR A 293 37.01 16.92 36.23
C THR A 293 37.52 18.25 35.71
N ALA A 294 37.66 18.45 34.40
CA ALA A 294 38.15 19.71 33.83
C ALA A 294 37.15 20.87 34.02
N PHE A 295 35.84 20.60 33.91
CA PHE A 295 34.80 21.60 34.13
C PHE A 295 34.72 22.06 35.60
N ALA A 296 35.10 21.21 36.56
CA ALA A 296 35.17 21.58 37.97
C ALA A 296 36.17 22.72 38.27
N ASP A 297 37.19 22.90 37.43
CA ASP A 297 38.14 24.02 37.54
C ASP A 297 37.47 25.38 37.29
N ILE A 298 36.40 25.43 36.49
CA ILE A 298 35.67 26.66 36.16
C ILE A 298 34.32 26.81 36.88
N ALA A 299 33.83 25.78 37.56
CA ALA A 299 32.51 25.71 38.19
C ALA A 299 32.25 26.72 39.34
N LYS A 300 33.23 27.58 39.66
CA LYS A 300 33.08 28.74 40.58
C LYS A 300 33.06 30.09 39.86
N GLU A 301 33.40 30.12 38.58
CA GLU A 301 33.43 31.31 37.73
C GLU A 301 32.17 31.43 36.86
N VAL A 302 31.48 30.30 36.60
CA VAL A 302 30.26 30.20 35.80
C VAL A 302 29.07 29.67 36.61
N GLU A 303 27.87 30.08 36.21
CA GLU A 303 26.58 29.62 36.72
C GLU A 303 25.99 28.59 35.73
N GLU A 304 25.73 27.37 36.21
CA GLU A 304 25.05 26.33 35.44
C GLU A 304 23.53 26.56 35.39
N VAL A 305 22.93 26.40 34.21
CA VAL A 305 21.49 26.54 33.98
C VAL A 305 20.97 25.32 33.23
N ASP A 306 19.85 24.72 33.66
CA ASP A 306 19.25 23.58 32.96
C ASP A 306 18.69 24.01 31.59
N ILE A 307 19.34 23.57 30.52
CA ILE A 307 18.98 23.89 29.13
C ILE A 307 17.96 22.92 28.54
N SER A 308 17.58 21.86 29.27
CA SER A 308 16.62 20.85 28.81
C SER A 308 15.29 21.43 28.31
N PRO A 309 14.68 22.45 28.95
CA PRO A 309 13.47 23.11 28.45
C PRO A 309 13.68 23.91 27.17
N ALA A 310 14.88 24.44 26.93
CA ALA A 310 15.21 25.20 25.72
C ALA A 310 15.47 24.29 24.52
N LEU A 311 16.13 23.14 24.72
CA LEU A 311 16.26 22.11 23.69
C LEU A 311 14.88 21.55 23.31
N SER A 312 13.98 21.37 24.29
CA SER A 312 12.56 21.10 24.03
C SER A 312 11.82 22.25 23.34
N ALA A 313 12.18 23.51 23.58
CA ALA A 313 11.60 24.66 22.89
C ALA A 313 11.84 24.52 21.37
N VAL A 314 13.10 24.25 21.01
CA VAL A 314 13.59 24.14 19.64
C VAL A 314 13.05 22.90 18.91
N MET A 315 13.09 21.71 19.52
CA MET A 315 12.76 20.42 18.86
C MET A 315 11.27 20.03 18.88
N ALA A 316 10.37 20.87 19.40
CA ALA A 316 8.96 20.49 19.55
C ALA A 316 8.15 20.60 18.25
N VAL A 317 8.29 21.71 17.53
CA VAL A 317 7.68 21.91 16.21
C VAL A 317 8.48 21.12 15.20
N LYS A 318 7.83 20.21 14.49
CA LYS A 318 8.45 19.23 13.61
C LYS A 318 8.51 19.73 12.16
N ASP A 319 9.62 19.48 11.48
CA ASP A 319 9.73 19.67 10.03
C ASP A 319 9.03 18.54 9.24
N GLU A 320 8.89 18.70 7.92
CA GLU A 320 8.14 17.76 7.06
C GLU A 320 8.77 16.37 6.95
N ASN A 321 10.08 16.23 7.19
CA ASN A 321 10.74 14.93 7.26
C ASN A 321 10.39 14.27 8.60
N GLU A 322 10.53 14.99 9.71
CA GLU A 322 10.16 14.49 11.04
C GLU A 322 8.68 14.08 11.13
N LEU A 323 7.78 14.86 10.53
CA LEU A 323 6.34 14.56 10.48
C LEU A 323 6.05 13.32 9.65
N ARG A 324 6.76 13.10 8.53
CA ARG A 324 6.68 11.86 7.74
C ARG A 324 7.18 10.66 8.53
N SER A 325 8.33 10.77 9.21
CA SER A 325 8.88 9.67 9.99
C SER A 325 8.00 9.31 11.20
N ILE A 326 7.46 10.30 11.93
CA ILE A 326 6.46 10.09 13.00
C ILE A 326 5.19 9.44 12.44
N SER A 327 4.73 9.84 11.24
CA SER A 327 3.55 9.23 10.62
C SER A 327 3.77 7.77 10.21
N SER A 328 4.98 7.41 9.78
CA SER A 328 5.35 6.02 9.47
C SER A 328 5.44 5.17 10.74
N ALA A 329 6.15 5.66 11.77
CA ALA A 329 6.25 5.02 13.08
C ALA A 329 4.86 4.77 13.71
N SER A 330 4.01 5.78 13.67
CA SER A 330 2.66 5.75 14.24
C SER A 330 1.74 4.77 13.50
N ARG A 331 1.85 4.69 12.16
CA ARG A 331 1.09 3.73 11.36
C ARG A 331 1.59 2.32 11.61
N ALA A 332 2.89 2.06 11.59
CA ALA A 332 3.45 0.76 11.96
C ALA A 332 2.99 0.30 13.35
N SER A 333 2.99 1.20 14.34
CA SER A 333 2.48 0.92 15.70
C SER A 333 0.99 0.57 15.70
N ALA A 334 0.17 1.34 14.97
CA ALA A 334 -1.25 1.08 14.87
C ALA A 334 -1.55 -0.26 14.18
N ASN A 335 -0.79 -0.62 13.14
CA ASN A 335 -0.88 -1.92 12.47
C ASN A 335 -0.52 -3.07 13.42
N VAL A 336 0.59 -2.99 14.19
CA VAL A 336 0.95 -4.06 15.15
C VAL A 336 -0.12 -4.21 16.24
N MET A 337 -0.75 -3.12 16.68
CA MET A 337 -1.87 -3.18 17.62
C MET A 337 -3.13 -3.81 17.00
N GLN A 338 -3.51 -3.36 15.79
CA GLN A 338 -4.77 -3.74 15.14
C GLN A 338 -4.72 -5.11 14.46
N ASP A 339 -3.69 -5.34 13.65
CA ASP A 339 -3.57 -6.47 12.70
C ASP A 339 -2.79 -7.66 13.28
N TYR A 340 -2.31 -7.56 14.53
CA TYR A 340 -1.55 -8.64 15.18
C TYR A 340 -1.82 -8.80 16.67
N PHE A 341 -1.84 -7.71 17.47
CA PHE A 341 -2.07 -7.85 18.91
C PHE A 341 -3.49 -8.36 19.22
N ILE A 342 -4.53 -7.72 18.66
CA ILE A 342 -5.93 -8.14 18.87
C ILE A 342 -6.10 -9.60 18.44
N ASP A 343 -5.71 -9.90 17.20
CA ASP A 343 -5.71 -11.22 16.57
C ASP A 343 -5.03 -12.32 17.41
N THR A 344 -3.95 -11.96 18.11
CA THR A 344 -3.18 -12.88 18.96
C THR A 344 -3.81 -13.01 20.35
N MET A 345 -4.31 -11.91 20.92
CA MET A 345 -4.99 -11.88 22.22
C MET A 345 -6.28 -12.71 22.17
N SER A 346 -7.11 -12.55 21.13
CA SER A 346 -8.32 -13.35 20.95
C SER A 346 -8.00 -14.84 20.80
N ASP A 347 -7.11 -15.23 19.87
CA ASP A 347 -6.67 -16.63 19.69
C ASP A 347 -6.06 -17.28 20.95
N ILE A 348 -5.59 -16.48 21.92
CA ILE A 348 -5.16 -16.93 23.25
C ILE A 348 -6.36 -17.17 24.17
N LEU A 349 -7.32 -16.24 24.22
CA LEU A 349 -8.50 -16.32 25.06
C LEU A 349 -9.50 -17.39 24.57
N ASP A 350 -9.84 -17.39 23.27
CA ASP A 350 -10.77 -18.34 22.61
C ASP A 350 -10.37 -19.80 22.81
N LYS A 351 -9.07 -20.07 22.97
CA LYS A 351 -8.49 -21.42 23.07
C LYS A 351 -7.88 -21.70 24.44
N GLU A 352 -8.27 -20.91 25.46
CA GLU A 352 -7.81 -20.97 26.86
C GLU A 352 -6.28 -21.10 27.04
N LYS A 353 -5.49 -20.53 26.13
CA LYS A 353 -4.04 -20.76 26.06
C LYS A 353 -3.33 -20.11 27.25
N LYS A 354 -2.60 -20.92 28.02
CA LYS A 354 -1.80 -20.46 29.18
C LYS A 354 -0.51 -19.82 28.68
N ILE A 355 -0.50 -18.49 28.66
CA ILE A 355 0.64 -17.63 28.34
C ILE A 355 0.69 -16.47 29.33
N THR A 356 1.88 -16.01 29.70
CA THR A 356 2.06 -14.89 30.63
C THR A 356 1.92 -13.53 29.94
N ASN A 357 1.66 -12.46 30.71
CA ASN A 357 1.71 -11.10 30.18
C ASN A 357 3.11 -10.80 29.58
N SER A 358 4.18 -11.30 30.22
CA SER A 358 5.57 -11.25 29.72
C SER A 358 5.76 -11.97 28.38
N ALA A 359 5.36 -13.24 28.24
CA ALA A 359 5.54 -14.00 27.01
C ALA A 359 4.66 -13.51 25.85
N LEU A 360 3.47 -12.94 26.13
CA LEU A 360 2.67 -12.27 25.11
C LEU A 360 3.32 -10.95 24.66
N ALA A 361 3.87 -10.16 25.58
CA ALA A 361 4.63 -8.96 25.23
C ALA A 361 5.86 -9.29 24.37
N GLU A 362 6.63 -10.33 24.71
CA GLU A 362 7.76 -10.82 23.92
C GLU A 362 7.32 -11.29 22.52
N LYS A 363 6.21 -12.04 22.42
CA LYS A 363 5.59 -12.46 21.15
C LYS A 363 5.15 -11.27 20.27
N VAL A 364 4.96 -10.09 20.84
CA VAL A 364 4.69 -8.83 20.11
C VAL A 364 5.98 -8.07 19.79
N ALA A 365 6.98 -8.10 20.67
CA ALA A 365 8.30 -7.50 20.42
C ALA A 365 8.98 -8.16 19.21
N ASN A 366 8.93 -9.49 19.15
CA ASN A 366 9.47 -10.31 18.05
C ASN A 366 8.72 -10.13 16.71
N LYS A 367 7.64 -9.33 16.68
CA LYS A 367 6.96 -8.97 15.43
C LYS A 367 7.71 -7.90 14.64
N LEU A 368 8.65 -7.20 15.27
CA LEU A 368 9.55 -6.23 14.62
C LEU A 368 10.35 -6.87 13.48
N ASP A 369 10.86 -8.08 13.68
CA ASP A 369 11.70 -8.80 12.71
C ASP A 369 10.88 -9.47 11.57
N ASP A 370 9.55 -9.36 11.58
CA ASP A 370 8.69 -9.91 10.53
C ASP A 370 8.54 -8.93 9.35
N ASP A 371 9.63 -8.83 8.59
CA ASP A 371 9.76 -8.04 7.37
C ASP A 371 8.58 -8.23 6.38
N LYS A 372 8.01 -9.45 6.34
CA LYS A 372 6.82 -9.80 5.56
C LYS A 372 5.57 -9.07 6.04
N PHE A 373 5.35 -8.95 7.36
CA PHE A 373 4.18 -8.27 7.92
C PHE A 373 4.14 -6.78 7.55
N PHE A 374 5.29 -6.10 7.64
CA PHE A 374 5.38 -4.68 7.26
C PHE A 374 5.31 -4.46 5.74
N ARG A 375 5.77 -5.42 4.92
CA ARG A 375 5.55 -5.42 3.45
C ARG A 375 4.11 -5.74 3.04
N GLN A 376 3.32 -6.41 3.88
CA GLN A 376 1.91 -6.74 3.61
C GLN A 376 0.93 -5.67 4.09
N THR A 377 1.28 -4.91 5.13
CA THR A 377 0.44 -3.80 5.61
C THR A 377 0.60 -2.54 4.78
N LYS A 378 -0.39 -1.64 4.83
CA LYS A 378 -0.48 -0.44 3.97
C LYS A 378 0.48 0.66 4.44
N MET A 379 1.78 0.49 4.20
CA MET A 379 2.85 1.44 4.49
C MET A 379 3.06 2.47 3.35
N PRO A 380 3.78 3.59 3.55
CA PRO A 380 4.11 4.51 2.46
C PRO A 380 5.16 3.91 1.51
N ALA A 381 5.22 4.37 0.25
CA ALA A 381 6.03 3.75 -0.80
C ALA A 381 7.54 3.63 -0.47
N ASN A 382 8.11 4.66 0.16
CA ASN A 382 9.53 4.70 0.54
C ASN A 382 9.74 4.21 1.99
N PHE A 383 8.93 3.24 2.45
CA PHE A 383 9.05 2.68 3.79
C PHE A 383 10.03 1.51 3.83
N ASP A 384 10.90 1.53 4.84
CA ASP A 384 11.91 0.49 5.07
C ASP A 384 11.71 -0.10 6.47
N ALA A 385 11.45 -1.40 6.55
CA ALA A 385 11.28 -2.10 7.83
C ALA A 385 12.58 -2.13 8.65
N MET A 386 13.76 -2.06 8.01
CA MET A 386 15.05 -2.04 8.71
C MET A 386 15.32 -0.72 9.46
N GLN A 387 14.52 0.33 9.20
CA GLN A 387 14.53 1.60 9.94
C GLN A 387 13.56 1.61 11.14
N LEU A 388 12.89 0.48 11.45
CA LEU A 388 12.05 0.33 12.64
C LEU A 388 12.85 -0.08 13.88
N ASP A 389 12.39 0.39 15.04
CA ASP A 389 12.90 0.05 16.37
C ASP A 389 11.79 0.24 17.42
N TRP A 390 11.95 -0.24 18.66
CA TRP A 390 10.99 0.01 19.74
C TRP A 390 11.31 1.33 20.47
N SER A 391 10.40 2.30 20.39
CA SER A 391 10.42 3.51 21.25
C SER A 391 9.67 3.34 22.58
N VAL A 392 8.69 2.43 22.61
CA VAL A 392 8.01 1.92 23.80
C VAL A 392 7.83 0.42 23.57
N SER A 393 8.57 -0.39 24.32
CA SER A 393 8.50 -1.86 24.23
C SER A 393 7.07 -2.36 24.49
N PRO A 394 6.59 -3.39 23.77
CA PRO A 394 5.26 -3.94 23.99
C PRO A 394 5.04 -4.30 25.45
N THR A 395 3.97 -3.77 26.02
CA THR A 395 3.62 -3.90 27.43
C THR A 395 2.17 -4.38 27.52
N VAL A 396 1.99 -5.57 28.10
CA VAL A 396 0.67 -6.16 28.36
C VAL A 396 0.45 -6.23 29.87
N MET A 397 -0.74 -5.84 30.33
CA MET A 397 -1.12 -5.86 31.74
C MET A 397 -2.53 -6.42 31.88
N SER A 398 -2.71 -7.41 32.75
CA SER A 398 -4.02 -8.02 33.05
C SER A 398 -4.06 -8.58 34.47
N GLY A 399 -5.26 -8.90 34.98
CA GLY A 399 -5.40 -9.66 36.24
C GLY A 399 -5.02 -8.91 37.52
N GLY A 400 -5.17 -7.58 37.53
CA GLY A 400 -5.14 -6.76 38.75
C GLY A 400 -3.87 -5.93 38.95
N ASN A 401 -2.82 -6.18 38.18
CA ASN A 401 -1.54 -5.46 38.23
C ASN A 401 -1.42 -4.51 37.03
N PHE A 402 -1.41 -3.19 37.27
CA PHE A 402 -1.43 -2.17 36.21
C PHE A 402 -0.63 -0.91 36.59
N ASP A 403 0.47 -0.60 35.87
CA ASP A 403 1.17 0.71 35.95
C ASP A 403 0.92 1.54 34.69
N LEU A 404 0.03 2.52 34.77
CA LEU A 404 -0.29 3.43 33.66
C LEU A 404 0.84 4.41 33.30
N LYS A 405 2.02 4.27 33.92
CA LYS A 405 3.25 4.99 33.54
C LYS A 405 4.16 4.18 32.63
N LEU A 406 3.93 2.87 32.51
CA LEU A 406 4.77 1.91 31.78
C LEU A 406 6.23 1.88 32.27
N ASN A 407 6.45 1.98 33.59
CA ASN A 407 7.80 1.81 34.18
C ASN A 407 8.07 0.37 34.63
N SER A 408 7.03 -0.44 34.81
CA SER A 408 7.16 -1.87 35.12
C SER A 408 7.13 -2.70 33.84
N ASN A 409 8.06 -3.64 33.71
CA ASN A 409 7.95 -4.72 32.73
C ASN A 409 6.64 -5.51 32.96
N PRO A 410 6.04 -6.09 31.91
CA PRO A 410 4.98 -7.09 32.03
C PRO A 410 5.38 -8.23 32.97
N ASP A 411 4.41 -8.78 33.70
CA ASP A 411 4.67 -9.80 34.71
C ASP A 411 4.46 -11.24 34.22
N ASP A 412 4.98 -12.20 34.99
CA ASP A 412 4.86 -13.63 34.70
C ASP A 412 3.52 -14.22 35.19
N ASN A 413 2.48 -13.39 35.36
CA ASN A 413 1.12 -13.88 35.58
C ASN A 413 0.52 -14.28 34.23
N ASN A 414 -0.20 -15.41 34.20
CA ASN A 414 -0.99 -15.79 33.03
C ASN A 414 -2.01 -14.70 32.67
N LEU A 415 -2.10 -14.39 31.36
CA LEU A 415 -3.10 -13.49 30.79
C LEU A 415 -4.48 -13.82 31.35
N HIS A 416 -5.22 -12.78 31.73
CA HIS A 416 -6.47 -12.93 32.46
C HIS A 416 -7.64 -12.25 31.75
N ALA A 417 -8.66 -13.05 31.41
CA ALA A 417 -9.94 -12.57 30.90
C ALA A 417 -10.60 -11.63 31.91
N GLY A 418 -10.73 -10.36 31.53
CA GLY A 418 -11.31 -9.28 32.33
C GLY A 418 -10.94 -7.93 31.73
N VAL A 419 -10.00 -7.22 32.35
CA VAL A 419 -9.43 -5.99 31.77
C VAL A 419 -7.99 -6.25 31.34
N ILE A 420 -7.71 -6.01 30.05
CA ILE A 420 -6.40 -6.19 29.44
C ILE A 420 -5.95 -4.84 28.86
N ILE A 421 -4.82 -4.30 29.31
CA ILE A 421 -4.22 -3.10 28.73
C ILE A 421 -3.02 -3.53 27.87
N ALA A 422 -2.98 -3.04 26.64
CA ALA A 422 -1.84 -3.19 25.73
C ALA A 422 -1.30 -1.82 25.34
N ALA A 423 0.01 -1.62 25.46
CA ALA A 423 0.70 -0.41 25.05
C ALA A 423 1.99 -0.76 24.30
N LEU A 424 2.25 -0.09 23.18
CA LEU A 424 3.46 -0.26 22.38
C LEU A 424 3.75 1.01 21.58
N GLY A 425 4.96 1.15 21.06
CA GLY A 425 5.32 2.30 20.25
C GLY A 425 6.57 2.06 19.42
N LEU A 426 6.41 1.92 18.11
CA LEU A 426 7.53 1.85 17.19
C LEU A 426 8.15 3.24 16.96
N ARG A 427 9.43 3.21 16.66
CA ARG A 427 10.28 4.25 16.13
C ARG A 427 10.48 3.98 14.64
N TYR A 428 10.57 5.01 13.82
CA TYR A 428 11.00 4.92 12.42
C TYR A 428 11.97 6.06 12.12
N GLN A 429 13.15 5.76 11.57
CA GLN A 429 14.21 6.76 11.29
C GLN A 429 14.51 7.67 12.50
N THR A 430 14.71 7.08 13.68
CA THR A 430 14.87 7.75 15.00
C THR A 430 13.62 8.37 15.62
N TYR A 431 12.56 8.65 14.85
CA TYR A 431 11.34 9.30 15.35
C TYR A 431 10.36 8.32 15.99
N SER A 432 10.06 8.55 17.26
CA SER A 432 9.22 7.71 18.13
C SER A 432 7.72 7.95 17.94
N SER A 433 6.92 6.97 18.30
CA SER A 433 5.44 7.05 18.39
C SER A 433 4.92 6.14 19.51
N MET A 434 3.64 6.23 19.84
CA MET A 434 3.01 5.36 20.85
C MET A 434 1.51 5.20 20.60
N VAL A 435 1.02 3.98 20.82
CA VAL A 435 -0.40 3.63 20.90
C VAL A 435 -0.67 2.79 22.15
N ALA A 436 -1.80 3.00 22.81
CA ALA A 436 -2.27 2.12 23.87
C ALA A 436 -3.79 1.96 23.83
N ARG A 437 -4.24 0.73 24.08
CA ARG A 437 -5.65 0.34 24.11
C ARG A 437 -5.95 -0.45 25.37
N THR A 438 -7.20 -0.38 25.81
CA THR A 438 -7.73 -1.29 26.82
C THR A 438 -8.82 -2.11 26.19
N TYR A 439 -8.69 -3.42 26.30
CA TYR A 439 -9.64 -4.42 25.84
C TYR A 439 -10.38 -4.98 27.05
N LEU A 440 -11.67 -5.25 26.85
CA LEU A 440 -12.60 -5.57 27.91
C LEU A 440 -13.30 -6.89 27.57
N VAL A 441 -12.97 -7.92 28.33
CA VAL A 441 -13.52 -9.27 28.22
C VAL A 441 -14.62 -9.42 29.26
N ASP A 442 -15.84 -9.74 28.81
CA ASP A 442 -17.06 -9.86 29.60
C ASP A 442 -17.27 -8.72 30.62
N PRO A 443 -17.18 -7.43 30.19
CA PRO A 443 -17.19 -6.31 31.10
C PRO A 443 -18.52 -6.17 31.86
N THR A 444 -18.42 -5.89 33.16
CA THR A 444 -19.57 -5.38 33.92
C THR A 444 -20.02 -4.03 33.35
N LYS A 445 -21.32 -3.71 33.49
CA LYS A 445 -21.88 -2.39 33.15
C LYS A 445 -21.18 -1.22 33.86
N GLN A 446 -20.47 -1.48 34.96
CA GLN A 446 -19.62 -0.49 35.60
C GLN A 446 -18.32 -0.26 34.81
N GLN A 447 -17.60 -1.32 34.40
CA GLN A 447 -16.41 -1.22 33.55
C GLN A 447 -16.74 -0.57 32.19
N GLU A 448 -17.85 -0.98 31.57
CA GLU A 448 -18.41 -0.37 30.36
C GLU A 448 -18.65 1.15 30.55
N SER A 449 -19.27 1.55 31.67
CA SER A 449 -19.49 2.96 32.04
C SER A 449 -18.17 3.73 32.29
N MET A 450 -17.14 3.08 32.85
CA MET A 450 -15.82 3.70 33.03
C MET A 450 -15.09 3.90 31.70
N TYR A 451 -15.19 2.94 30.78
CA TYR A 451 -14.60 3.05 29.44
C TYR A 451 -15.29 4.14 28.61
N LYS A 452 -16.63 4.17 28.60
CA LYS A 452 -17.43 5.25 27.99
C LYS A 452 -17.11 6.63 28.56
N LEU A 453 -16.71 6.73 29.84
CA LEU A 453 -16.19 7.96 30.43
C LEU A 453 -14.78 8.28 29.93
N LEU A 454 -13.86 7.31 29.92
CA LEU A 454 -12.48 7.50 29.50
C LEU A 454 -12.37 7.92 28.04
N LEU A 455 -13.08 7.24 27.14
CA LEU A 455 -13.16 7.53 25.71
C LEU A 455 -13.52 9.00 25.47
N ASN A 456 -14.59 9.47 26.13
CA ASN A 456 -15.04 10.85 26.03
C ASN A 456 -14.06 11.88 26.60
N VAL A 457 -13.26 11.51 27.61
CA VAL A 457 -12.15 12.34 28.10
C VAL A 457 -11.01 12.39 27.08
N HIS A 458 -10.68 11.26 26.44
CA HIS A 458 -9.64 11.17 25.41
C HIS A 458 -9.99 12.01 24.18
N GLU A 459 -11.20 11.85 23.64
CA GLU A 459 -11.75 12.67 22.55
C GLU A 459 -11.72 14.16 22.90
N THR A 460 -12.09 14.53 24.14
CA THR A 460 -12.04 15.92 24.59
C THR A 460 -10.61 16.44 24.61
N VAL A 461 -9.63 15.66 25.07
CA VAL A 461 -8.21 16.06 25.04
C VAL A 461 -7.74 16.32 23.61
N ILE A 462 -7.94 15.35 22.70
CA ILE A 462 -7.56 15.49 21.28
C ILE A 462 -8.22 16.75 20.67
N LYS A 463 -9.49 17.00 21.00
CA LYS A 463 -10.24 18.16 20.51
C LYS A 463 -9.69 19.51 21.00
N GLU A 464 -8.98 19.57 22.12
CA GLU A 464 -8.36 20.80 22.64
C GLU A 464 -6.89 20.99 22.17
N MET A 465 -6.30 20.04 21.44
CA MET A 465 -4.92 20.11 20.93
C MET A 465 -4.80 21.03 19.69
N ARG A 466 -5.11 22.32 19.86
CA ARG A 466 -5.11 23.37 18.82
C ARG A 466 -3.95 24.36 19.03
N ASP A 467 -3.47 25.01 17.97
CA ASP A 467 -2.52 26.14 18.11
C ASP A 467 -3.09 27.23 19.05
N GLY A 468 -2.21 27.85 19.84
CA GLY A 468 -2.56 28.91 20.78
C GLY A 468 -3.09 28.46 22.15
N VAL A 469 -3.48 27.19 22.32
CA VAL A 469 -3.93 26.64 23.62
C VAL A 469 -2.73 26.42 24.56
N MET A 470 -2.89 26.59 25.87
CA MET A 470 -1.83 26.27 26.86
C MET A 470 -1.92 24.80 27.31
N ALA A 471 -0.78 24.13 27.47
CA ALA A 471 -0.70 22.71 27.87
C ALA A 471 -1.46 22.38 29.17
N LYS A 472 -1.46 23.29 30.15
CA LYS A 472 -2.26 23.20 31.39
C LYS A 472 -3.76 23.20 31.15
N ASP A 473 -4.25 23.91 30.15
CA ASP A 473 -5.69 24.09 29.92
C ASP A 473 -6.29 22.83 29.30
N VAL A 474 -5.55 22.14 28.43
CA VAL A 474 -5.88 20.80 27.92
C VAL A 474 -6.07 19.81 29.08
N TYR A 475 -5.10 19.75 30.01
CA TYR A 475 -5.20 18.91 31.21
C TYR A 475 -6.40 19.32 32.10
N ASN A 476 -6.57 20.62 32.34
CA ASN A 476 -7.67 21.13 33.16
C ASN A 476 -9.04 20.82 32.53
N LYS A 477 -9.15 20.80 31.20
CA LYS A 477 -10.39 20.43 30.49
C LYS A 477 -10.72 18.95 30.66
N ALA A 478 -9.73 18.06 30.53
CA ALA A 478 -9.88 16.64 30.81
C ALA A 478 -10.38 16.41 32.25
N LEU A 479 -9.72 17.05 33.21
CA LEU A 479 -10.08 16.96 34.63
C LEU A 479 -11.47 17.55 34.92
N GLN A 480 -11.91 18.59 34.21
CA GLN A 480 -13.27 19.11 34.29
C GLN A 480 -14.32 18.10 33.78
N VAL A 481 -14.05 17.37 32.69
CA VAL A 481 -14.98 16.32 32.21
C VAL A 481 -15.13 15.21 33.25
N VAL A 482 -14.03 14.78 33.89
CA VAL A 482 -14.07 13.82 35.01
C VAL A 482 -14.91 14.37 36.16
N LYS A 483 -14.57 15.57 36.68
CA LYS A 483 -15.28 16.21 37.80
C LYS A 483 -16.77 16.42 37.54
N ASN A 484 -17.16 16.77 36.32
CA ASN A 484 -18.55 17.05 35.96
C ASN A 484 -19.40 15.77 35.80
N LYS A 485 -18.78 14.62 35.53
CA LYS A 485 -19.48 13.33 35.35
C LYS A 485 -19.42 12.43 36.58
N LYS A 486 -18.23 12.27 37.18
CA LYS A 486 -17.93 11.38 38.32
C LYS A 486 -16.77 11.95 39.16
N PRO A 487 -17.03 12.96 40.03
CA PRO A 487 -15.98 13.66 40.79
C PRO A 487 -15.20 12.75 41.74
N GLU A 488 -15.77 11.64 42.18
CA GLU A 488 -15.12 10.62 43.01
C GLU A 488 -13.89 9.98 42.34
N LEU A 489 -13.80 10.05 41.00
CA LEU A 489 -12.70 9.52 40.19
C LEU A 489 -11.54 10.50 39.98
N GLU A 490 -11.60 11.74 40.50
CA GLU A 490 -10.48 12.70 40.40
C GLU A 490 -9.16 12.12 40.94
N LYS A 491 -9.22 11.38 42.04
CA LYS A 491 -8.06 10.72 42.67
C LYS A 491 -7.49 9.57 41.83
N ASN A 492 -8.33 8.96 40.98
CA ASN A 492 -8.01 7.80 40.13
C ASN A 492 -7.48 8.24 38.75
N PHE A 493 -7.78 9.48 38.32
CA PHE A 493 -7.34 10.01 37.03
C PHE A 493 -5.83 10.33 37.01
N ILE A 494 -5.18 10.06 35.88
CA ILE A 494 -3.74 10.28 35.75
C ILE A 494 -3.35 11.78 35.79
N LYS A 495 -2.18 12.07 36.37
CA LYS A 495 -1.73 13.45 36.69
C LYS A 495 -1.14 14.24 35.51
N ALA A 496 -1.17 13.67 34.31
CA ALA A 496 -0.80 14.28 33.04
C ALA A 496 -1.53 13.55 31.90
N VAL A 497 -2.03 14.26 30.90
CA VAL A 497 -2.82 13.68 29.78
C VAL A 497 -2.00 13.49 28.49
N GLY A 498 -0.68 13.44 28.60
CA GLY A 498 0.24 13.25 27.48
C GLY A 498 1.57 13.98 27.65
N ALA A 499 2.43 13.86 26.65
CA ALA A 499 3.71 14.57 26.55
C ALA A 499 4.12 14.77 25.09
N GLY A 500 5.00 15.74 24.83
CA GLY A 500 5.62 15.91 23.52
C GLY A 500 6.40 14.65 23.09
N VAL A 501 6.34 14.33 21.80
CA VAL A 501 7.02 13.16 21.20
C VAL A 501 7.80 13.57 19.96
N GLY A 502 8.86 12.83 19.66
CA GLY A 502 9.74 13.02 18.51
C GLY A 502 10.88 12.02 18.57
N VAL A 503 12.13 12.48 18.47
CA VAL A 503 13.31 11.64 18.75
C VAL A 503 13.22 11.01 20.16
N GLU A 504 12.92 11.83 21.19
CA GLU A 504 12.50 11.34 22.50
C GLU A 504 11.07 10.77 22.44
N ALA A 505 10.87 9.55 22.96
CA ALA A 505 9.55 8.92 23.09
C ALA A 505 8.62 9.67 24.07
N ARG A 506 9.20 10.42 25.02
CA ARG A 506 8.48 11.20 26.03
C ARG A 506 9.31 12.41 26.48
N ASP A 507 9.01 13.59 25.96
CA ASP A 507 9.64 14.83 26.43
C ASP A 507 9.09 15.24 27.81
N ASN A 508 9.87 14.94 28.85
CA ASN A 508 9.55 15.25 30.24
C ASN A 508 9.47 16.76 30.57
N THR A 509 9.86 17.65 29.65
CA THR A 509 9.66 19.11 29.78
C THR A 509 8.44 19.63 29.00
N LEU A 510 7.87 18.83 28.10
CA LEU A 510 6.67 19.15 27.30
C LEU A 510 5.45 18.28 27.71
N VAL A 511 5.28 18.08 29.02
CA VAL A 511 4.19 17.25 29.58
C VAL A 511 2.88 18.03 29.70
N LEU A 512 1.76 17.45 29.27
CA LEU A 512 0.41 18.02 29.37
C LEU A 512 -0.16 17.82 30.79
N ASN A 513 0.15 18.74 31.70
CA ASN A 513 -0.33 18.72 33.09
C ASN A 513 -0.68 20.13 33.59
N ALA A 514 -1.42 20.22 34.71
CA ALA A 514 -1.92 21.47 35.30
C ALA A 514 -0.86 22.58 35.56
N LYS A 515 0.44 22.25 35.56
CA LYS A 515 1.53 23.21 35.79
C LYS A 515 2.15 23.76 34.50
N ASN A 516 2.02 23.07 33.37
CA ASN A 516 2.75 23.43 32.15
C ASN A 516 2.09 24.61 31.42
N GLN A 517 2.76 25.76 31.40
CA GLN A 517 2.21 27.00 30.84
C GLN A 517 2.54 27.20 29.35
N ARG A 518 3.25 26.26 28.72
CA ARG A 518 3.68 26.38 27.33
C ARG A 518 2.51 26.33 26.36
N THR A 519 2.51 27.25 25.40
CA THR A 519 1.55 27.32 24.29
C THR A 519 1.84 26.24 23.25
N LEU A 520 0.80 25.51 22.84
CA LEU A 520 0.83 24.57 21.72
C LEU A 520 0.94 25.33 20.39
N ARG A 521 1.60 24.73 19.40
CA ARG A 521 1.79 25.27 18.04
C ARG A 521 1.50 24.21 16.98
N ASP A 522 1.08 24.64 15.79
CA ASP A 522 1.05 23.76 14.61
C ASP A 522 2.43 23.11 14.41
N GLY A 523 2.43 21.87 13.94
CA GLY A 523 3.62 21.03 13.78
C GLY A 523 4.15 20.44 15.09
N MET A 524 3.62 20.79 16.27
CA MET A 524 3.96 20.06 17.49
C MET A 524 3.28 18.69 17.54
N THR A 525 4.04 17.67 17.92
CA THR A 525 3.59 16.28 18.06
C THR A 525 3.59 15.84 19.52
N PHE A 526 2.50 15.18 19.93
CA PHE A 526 2.29 14.68 21.29
C PHE A 526 1.82 13.24 21.28
N THR A 527 2.31 12.45 22.22
CA THR A 527 1.59 11.27 22.68
C THR A 527 0.55 11.75 23.66
N ILE A 528 -0.72 11.68 23.27
CA ILE A 528 -1.87 11.87 24.17
C ILE A 528 -2.07 10.57 24.91
N THR A 529 -2.23 10.63 26.23
CA THR A 529 -2.47 9.45 27.09
C THR A 529 -3.52 9.83 28.11
N THR A 530 -4.57 9.02 28.27
CA THR A 530 -5.58 9.23 29.32
C THR A 530 -5.85 7.91 30.01
N GLY A 531 -6.09 7.94 31.31
CA GLY A 531 -6.43 6.73 32.04
C GLY A 531 -6.93 6.95 33.46
N PHE A 532 -7.44 5.88 34.04
CA PHE A 532 -7.86 5.77 35.44
C PHE A 532 -7.15 4.56 36.06
N SER A 533 -6.40 4.74 37.14
CA SER A 533 -5.85 3.65 37.95
C SER A 533 -6.79 3.28 39.11
N ASP A 534 -6.53 2.15 39.77
CA ASP A 534 -7.10 1.77 41.07
C ASP A 534 -8.66 1.72 41.13
N LEU A 535 -9.31 1.48 40.00
CA LEU A 535 -10.77 1.37 39.89
C LEU A 535 -11.26 0.08 40.56
N GLN A 536 -12.27 0.18 41.40
CA GLN A 536 -12.78 -0.95 42.18
C GLN A 536 -13.90 -1.69 41.43
N ASN A 537 -13.85 -3.02 41.42
CA ASN A 537 -14.92 -3.91 40.94
C ASN A 537 -15.47 -4.72 42.13
N PRO A 538 -16.60 -4.30 42.73
CA PRO A 538 -17.21 -5.02 43.86
C PRO A 538 -17.94 -6.30 43.42
N THR A 539 -18.08 -6.52 42.11
CA THR A 539 -18.79 -7.64 41.47
C THR A 539 -17.84 -8.64 40.80
N ALA A 540 -16.54 -8.60 41.14
CA ALA A 540 -15.50 -9.46 40.59
C ALA A 540 -15.76 -10.96 40.88
N LYS A 541 -15.84 -11.79 39.81
CA LYS A 541 -15.84 -13.27 39.93
C LYS A 541 -14.61 -13.75 40.74
N ASN A 542 -13.45 -13.11 40.55
CA ASN A 542 -12.21 -13.38 41.28
C ASN A 542 -11.65 -12.10 41.92
N GLN A 543 -11.96 -11.86 43.21
CA GLN A 543 -11.56 -10.63 43.91
C GLN A 543 -10.03 -10.39 43.93
N LYS A 544 -9.19 -11.43 43.78
CA LYS A 544 -7.72 -11.29 43.75
C LYS A 544 -7.21 -10.74 42.41
N LYS A 545 -7.89 -11.03 41.29
CA LYS A 545 -7.49 -10.62 39.94
C LYS A 545 -8.34 -9.48 39.38
N ASP A 546 -9.65 -9.52 39.59
CA ASP A 546 -10.60 -8.58 38.97
C ASP A 546 -11.06 -7.48 39.92
N GLY A 547 -10.82 -7.64 41.23
CA GLY A 547 -11.33 -6.74 42.28
C GLY A 547 -10.83 -5.29 42.18
N THR A 548 -9.71 -5.07 41.50
CA THR A 548 -9.20 -3.75 41.12
C THR A 548 -8.69 -3.80 39.68
N TYR A 549 -8.97 -2.76 38.90
CA TYR A 549 -8.54 -2.63 37.50
C TYR A 549 -8.10 -1.21 37.18
N ALA A 550 -7.52 -1.02 36.00
CA ALA A 550 -7.22 0.27 35.43
C ALA A 550 -7.74 0.35 33.99
N LEU A 551 -7.84 1.55 33.42
CA LEU A 551 -8.17 1.79 32.02
C LEU A 551 -7.19 2.80 31.43
N MET A 552 -6.78 2.61 30.18
CA MET A 552 -5.81 3.45 29.47
C MET A 552 -6.09 3.51 27.96
N LEU A 553 -6.04 4.73 27.41
CA LEU A 553 -6.00 5.00 25.98
C LEU A 553 -4.81 5.91 25.68
N SER A 554 -4.09 5.65 24.60
CA SER A 554 -2.99 6.52 24.16
C SER A 554 -2.88 6.54 22.64
N ASP A 555 -2.65 7.73 22.08
CA ASP A 555 -2.58 7.98 20.65
C ASP A 555 -1.51 9.04 20.32
N THR A 556 -0.90 8.94 19.13
CA THR A 556 0.09 9.90 18.64
C THR A 556 -0.61 10.96 17.76
N VAL A 557 -0.48 12.23 18.15
CA VAL A 557 -1.31 13.34 17.64
C VAL A 557 -0.45 14.54 17.25
N ARG A 558 -0.70 15.11 16.07
CA ARG A 558 -0.18 16.41 15.63
C ARG A 558 -1.18 17.53 15.96
N VAL A 559 -0.70 18.58 16.61
CA VAL A 559 -1.38 19.88 16.68
C VAL A 559 -1.40 20.53 15.30
N THR A 560 -2.56 21.03 14.89
CA THR A 560 -2.76 21.73 13.61
C THR A 560 -3.19 23.18 13.85
N SER A 561 -3.07 24.02 12.82
CA SER A 561 -3.71 25.34 12.72
C SER A 561 -5.18 25.27 12.27
N GLY A 562 -5.68 24.06 11.98
CA GLY A 562 -7.09 23.81 11.65
C GLY A 562 -7.99 23.81 12.89
N SER A 563 -9.23 23.35 12.72
CA SER A 563 -10.12 23.18 13.87
C SER A 563 -9.64 22.04 14.78
N ASP A 564 -9.27 20.89 14.24
CA ASP A 564 -9.09 19.67 15.04
C ASP A 564 -7.72 19.01 14.76
N ALA A 565 -7.18 18.34 15.77
CA ALA A 565 -5.84 17.75 15.74
C ALA A 565 -5.80 16.48 14.89
N PHE A 566 -4.65 16.20 14.26
CA PHE A 566 -4.48 15.04 13.40
C PHE A 566 -3.96 13.84 14.18
N VAL A 567 -4.74 12.75 14.23
CA VAL A 567 -4.40 11.53 14.97
C VAL A 567 -3.74 10.52 14.03
N TYR A 568 -2.45 10.26 14.19
CA TYR A 568 -1.70 9.33 13.32
C TYR A 568 -2.04 7.87 13.61
N THR A 569 -2.34 7.52 14.86
CA THR A 569 -2.62 6.14 15.32
C THR A 569 -4.07 5.69 15.12
N LYS A 570 -4.90 6.49 14.44
CA LYS A 570 -6.36 6.28 14.26
C LYS A 570 -6.75 4.91 13.68
N HIS A 571 -5.83 4.20 13.01
CA HIS A 571 -6.10 2.86 12.48
C HIS A 571 -6.33 1.82 13.59
N ALA A 572 -5.66 1.96 14.73
CA ALA A 572 -5.96 1.13 15.91
C ALA A 572 -7.27 1.64 16.53
N ALA A 573 -8.32 0.83 16.45
CA ALA A 573 -9.65 1.20 16.92
C ALA A 573 -9.67 1.48 18.44
N MET A 574 -10.56 2.36 18.88
CA MET A 574 -10.76 2.69 20.31
C MET A 574 -12.24 2.89 20.68
N ASP A 575 -13.14 2.64 19.74
CA ASP A 575 -14.58 2.58 20.00
C ASP A 575 -14.93 1.34 20.83
N ILE A 576 -16.20 1.26 21.19
CA ILE A 576 -16.73 0.28 22.14
C ILE A 576 -16.88 -1.10 21.49
N GLU A 577 -17.17 -1.15 20.20
CA GLU A 577 -17.44 -2.40 19.46
C GLU A 577 -16.13 -3.13 19.16
N ALA A 578 -15.07 -2.40 18.78
CA ALA A 578 -13.75 -2.96 18.53
C ALA A 578 -12.92 -3.26 19.78
N THR A 579 -13.41 -2.97 20.99
CA THR A 579 -12.65 -3.15 22.24
C THR A 579 -13.37 -3.98 23.32
N MET A 580 -14.61 -4.39 23.10
CA MET A 580 -15.34 -5.29 24.00
C MET A 580 -15.51 -6.69 23.38
N PHE A 581 -15.08 -7.71 24.11
CA PHE A 581 -15.18 -9.12 23.75
C PHE A 581 -16.12 -9.82 24.72
N PHE A 582 -16.94 -10.74 24.22
CA PHE A 582 -17.90 -11.51 25.01
C PHE A 582 -17.72 -12.99 24.71
N PHE A 583 -17.43 -13.77 25.74
CA PHE A 583 -17.24 -15.22 25.63
C PHE A 583 -18.47 -15.91 26.21
N ASN A 584 -19.20 -16.63 25.36
CA ASN A 584 -20.48 -17.24 25.72
C ASN A 584 -20.31 -18.49 26.59
N ASP A 585 -19.96 -18.28 27.88
CA ASP A 585 -20.14 -19.24 28.97
C ASP A 585 -21.66 -19.57 29.13
N GLU A 586 -22.13 -20.55 28.35
CA GLU A 586 -23.48 -21.13 28.31
C GLU A 586 -24.64 -20.23 27.78
N GLU A 587 -25.49 -20.79 26.92
CA GLU A 587 -26.72 -20.16 26.40
C GLU A 587 -27.85 -20.11 27.46
N GLU A 588 -27.80 -19.17 28.41
CA GLU A 588 -29.03 -18.77 29.12
C GLU A 588 -29.85 -17.81 28.24
N GLU A 589 -30.81 -18.36 27.48
CA GLU A 589 -31.81 -17.59 26.74
C GLU A 589 -32.70 -16.74 27.68
N VAL A 590 -32.26 -15.53 28.04
CA VAL A 590 -33.11 -14.54 28.74
C VAL A 590 -34.10 -13.90 27.76
N LYS A 591 -35.04 -14.72 27.25
CA LYS A 591 -36.16 -14.31 26.42
C LYS A 591 -37.08 -13.36 27.20
N GLN A 592 -36.96 -12.06 26.95
CA GLN A 592 -37.93 -11.08 27.43
C GLN A 592 -39.28 -11.29 26.72
N GLU A 593 -40.26 -11.83 27.44
CA GLU A 593 -41.61 -11.99 26.91
C GLU A 593 -42.27 -10.63 26.62
N LYS A 594 -42.76 -10.44 25.39
CA LYS A 594 -43.86 -9.51 25.09
C LYS A 594 -45.14 -10.30 24.79
N PRO A 595 -46.33 -9.81 25.20
CA PRO A 595 -47.49 -10.66 25.41
C PRO A 595 -48.17 -11.15 24.11
N LYS A 596 -48.55 -12.42 24.10
CA LYS A 596 -49.27 -13.08 22.99
C LYS A 596 -50.72 -12.58 22.87
N GLN A 597 -51.16 -12.25 21.66
CA GLN A 597 -52.59 -12.25 21.29
C GLN A 597 -52.99 -13.61 20.71
N LYS A 598 -54.29 -13.96 20.78
CA LYS A 598 -54.83 -15.28 20.43
C LYS A 598 -55.48 -15.32 19.04
N LYS A 599 -55.22 -16.39 18.27
CA LYS A 599 -56.07 -17.09 17.29
C LYS A 599 -55.22 -18.12 16.53
N ASP A 600 -55.72 -19.19 15.95
CA ASP A 600 -56.82 -20.10 16.39
C ASP A 600 -56.52 -21.50 15.79
N SER A 601 -57.15 -22.55 16.30
CA SER A 601 -56.83 -23.93 15.93
C SER A 601 -57.81 -24.55 14.93
N ARG A 602 -57.31 -25.14 13.82
CA ARG A 602 -57.86 -26.39 13.22
C ARG A 602 -57.12 -26.90 11.97
N VAL A 603 -56.75 -28.20 12.02
CA VAL A 603 -56.48 -29.15 10.91
C VAL A 603 -55.28 -28.81 9.99
N GLY A 604 -54.39 -29.75 9.65
CA GLY A 604 -54.30 -31.17 10.02
C GLY A 604 -52.94 -31.78 9.67
N ALA A 605 -52.63 -32.94 10.24
CA ALA A 605 -51.30 -33.56 10.18
C ALA A 605 -51.08 -34.47 8.96
N VAL A 606 -49.81 -34.68 8.60
CA VAL A 606 -49.26 -35.99 8.21
C VAL A 606 -47.83 -36.14 8.78
N ALA A 607 -47.54 -37.33 9.32
CA ALA A 607 -46.22 -37.93 9.60
C ALA A 607 -45.08 -37.07 10.21
N SER A 608 -45.00 -37.05 11.55
CA SER A 608 -43.73 -36.98 12.28
C SER A 608 -43.34 -38.37 12.80
N SER A 609 -42.21 -38.93 12.35
CA SER A 609 -41.67 -40.20 12.88
C SER A 609 -40.76 -39.94 14.08
N ASN A 610 -41.15 -40.42 15.27
CA ASN A 610 -40.40 -40.19 16.50
C ASN A 610 -39.10 -41.02 16.56
N ILE A 611 -38.00 -40.39 16.99
CA ILE A 611 -36.96 -41.05 17.79
C ILE A 611 -36.77 -40.25 19.08
N THR A 612 -36.73 -40.93 20.21
CA THR A 612 -36.87 -40.34 21.55
C THR A 612 -35.53 -39.95 22.17
N LYS A 613 -35.45 -38.74 22.75
CA LYS A 613 -34.34 -38.33 23.62
C LYS A 613 -34.34 -39.19 24.91
N THR A 614 -33.35 -40.07 25.07
CA THR A 614 -33.04 -40.71 26.35
C THR A 614 -31.69 -40.20 26.87
N ARG A 615 -31.68 -39.76 28.13
CA ARG A 615 -30.63 -38.95 28.74
C ARG A 615 -29.53 -39.80 29.38
N LEU A 616 -28.30 -39.72 28.85
CA LEU A 616 -27.07 -40.10 29.57
C LEU A 616 -25.97 -39.04 29.37
N ARG A 617 -24.87 -39.14 30.12
CA ARG A 617 -24.07 -37.99 30.55
C ARG A 617 -22.56 -38.20 30.32
N GLY A 618 -21.97 -37.36 29.47
CA GLY A 618 -20.56 -36.96 29.59
C GLY A 618 -19.48 -37.95 29.10
N GLN A 619 -19.61 -38.49 27.89
CA GLN A 619 -18.51 -38.98 27.02
C GLN A 619 -19.11 -39.32 25.65
N GLY A 620 -18.43 -38.99 24.52
CA GLY A 620 -18.89 -39.39 23.17
C GLY A 620 -18.79 -38.36 22.04
N GLY A 621 -18.23 -37.16 22.24
CA GLY A 621 -18.09 -36.16 21.18
C GLY A 621 -17.06 -36.50 20.09
N ALA A 622 -15.96 -37.18 20.46
CA ALA A 622 -14.86 -37.49 19.54
C ALA A 622 -15.24 -38.53 18.48
N THR A 623 -15.79 -39.67 18.90
CA THR A 623 -16.11 -40.81 18.04
C THR A 623 -17.14 -40.49 16.96
N GLN A 624 -18.00 -39.49 17.17
CA GLN A 624 -18.99 -39.07 16.18
C GLN A 624 -18.42 -38.16 15.07
N ASN A 625 -17.19 -37.66 15.24
CA ASN A 625 -16.48 -36.90 14.22
C ASN A 625 -15.61 -37.83 13.35
N GLU A 626 -14.90 -38.77 14.00
CA GLU A 626 -14.11 -39.82 13.34
C GLU A 626 -14.97 -40.66 12.36
N GLU A 627 -16.18 -41.06 12.77
CA GLU A 627 -17.10 -41.84 11.93
C GLU A 627 -17.58 -41.06 10.68
N LYS A 628 -17.80 -39.75 10.81
CA LYS A 628 -18.16 -38.88 9.67
C LYS A 628 -16.98 -38.66 8.72
N GLU A 629 -15.80 -38.41 9.27
CA GLU A 629 -14.61 -38.17 8.46
C GLU A 629 -14.23 -39.41 7.64
N ALA A 630 -14.38 -40.61 8.23
CA ALA A 630 -14.22 -41.87 7.52
C ALA A 630 -15.23 -42.02 6.36
N GLN A 631 -16.51 -41.70 6.58
CA GLN A 631 -17.54 -41.73 5.53
C GLN A 631 -17.25 -40.72 4.40
N ARG A 632 -16.86 -39.48 4.74
CA ARG A 632 -16.44 -38.45 3.77
C ARG A 632 -15.24 -38.94 2.94
N ARG A 633 -14.26 -39.60 3.59
CA ARG A 633 -13.06 -40.15 2.94
C ARG A 633 -13.36 -41.33 2.01
N GLU A 634 -14.33 -42.17 2.35
CA GLU A 634 -14.80 -43.26 1.48
C GLU A 634 -15.54 -42.72 0.25
N HIS A 635 -16.47 -41.77 0.44
CA HIS A 635 -17.22 -41.14 -0.66
C HIS A 635 -16.31 -40.38 -1.64
N GLN A 636 -15.39 -39.55 -1.14
CA GLN A 636 -14.40 -38.87 -1.98
C GLN A 636 -13.54 -39.85 -2.78
N LYS A 637 -13.20 -41.02 -2.21
CA LYS A 637 -12.46 -42.08 -2.92
C LYS A 637 -13.27 -42.73 -4.05
N GLU A 638 -14.60 -42.80 -3.93
CA GLU A 638 -15.48 -43.19 -5.04
C GLU A 638 -15.57 -42.09 -6.12
N LEU A 639 -15.68 -40.82 -5.74
CA LEU A 639 -15.73 -39.69 -6.68
C LEU A 639 -14.45 -39.55 -7.51
N HIS A 640 -13.27 -39.71 -6.90
CA HIS A 640 -11.98 -39.74 -7.63
C HIS A 640 -11.90 -40.91 -8.60
N GLN A 641 -12.31 -42.13 -8.19
CA GLN A 641 -12.37 -43.29 -9.09
C GLN A 641 -13.35 -43.07 -10.26
N LYS A 642 -14.48 -42.41 -10.01
CA LYS A 642 -15.46 -42.04 -11.02
C LYS A 642 -14.88 -41.08 -12.06
N LYS A 643 -14.25 -39.96 -11.65
CA LYS A 643 -13.57 -39.04 -12.60
C LYS A 643 -12.43 -39.73 -13.36
N GLN A 644 -11.62 -40.54 -12.68
CA GLN A 644 -10.52 -41.30 -13.29
C GLN A 644 -11.02 -42.25 -14.39
N LYS A 645 -12.17 -42.88 -14.17
CA LYS A 645 -12.87 -43.68 -15.19
C LYS A 645 -13.47 -42.82 -16.30
N GLU A 646 -14.17 -41.74 -15.98
CA GLU A 646 -14.78 -40.83 -16.96
C GLU A 646 -13.72 -40.20 -17.88
N GLY A 647 -12.55 -39.82 -17.36
CA GLY A 647 -11.42 -39.30 -18.12
C GLY A 647 -10.80 -40.35 -19.06
N SER A 648 -10.52 -41.55 -18.55
CA SER A 648 -9.95 -42.64 -19.37
C SER A 648 -10.92 -43.16 -20.44
N GLU A 649 -12.24 -43.18 -20.19
CA GLU A 649 -13.25 -43.47 -21.22
C GLU A 649 -13.40 -42.33 -22.25
N LYS A 650 -13.23 -41.05 -21.83
CA LYS A 650 -13.37 -39.86 -22.69
C LYS A 650 -12.17 -39.61 -23.62
N TYR A 651 -10.95 -39.98 -23.21
CA TYR A 651 -9.70 -39.66 -23.92
C TYR A 651 -8.98 -40.88 -24.53
N ALA A 652 -9.63 -42.05 -24.61
CA ALA A 652 -9.05 -43.31 -25.09
C ALA A 652 -8.32 -43.22 -26.47
N GLU A 653 -7.34 -44.11 -26.66
CA GLU A 653 -6.42 -44.19 -27.82
C GLU A 653 -7.07 -43.83 -29.17
N GLY A 654 -6.79 -42.61 -29.65
CA GLY A 654 -7.30 -42.07 -30.92
C GLY A 654 -7.66 -40.60 -30.86
N HIS A 655 -7.99 -40.06 -29.69
CA HIS A 655 -8.27 -38.63 -29.49
C HIS A 655 -7.00 -37.77 -29.35
N GLY A 656 -6.17 -37.77 -30.39
CA GLY A 656 -4.98 -36.92 -30.47
C GLY A 656 -5.33 -35.42 -30.49
N ASN A 657 -4.86 -34.70 -29.46
CA ASN A 657 -4.94 -33.26 -29.20
C ASN A 657 -6.36 -32.67 -29.10
N LEU A 658 -6.67 -32.04 -27.96
CA LEU A 658 -7.94 -31.32 -27.74
C LEU A 658 -8.18 -30.11 -28.67
N ASN A 659 -7.16 -29.68 -29.42
CA ASN A 659 -7.35 -29.03 -30.71
C ASN A 659 -6.39 -29.66 -31.73
N GLY A 660 -6.91 -30.09 -32.88
CA GLY A 660 -6.07 -30.33 -34.05
C GLY A 660 -5.34 -29.03 -34.39
N VAL A 661 -4.02 -29.05 -34.37
CA VAL A 661 -3.20 -27.83 -34.42
C VAL A 661 -3.38 -27.13 -35.77
N GLU A 662 -4.20 -26.06 -35.80
CA GLU A 662 -4.09 -25.06 -36.85
C GLU A 662 -2.72 -24.39 -36.72
N GLU A 663 -1.76 -24.87 -37.52
CA GLU A 663 -0.51 -24.15 -37.75
C GLU A 663 -0.85 -22.70 -38.11
N LYS A 664 -0.48 -21.74 -37.24
CA LYS A 664 -0.74 -20.31 -37.43
C LYS A 664 -0.03 -19.82 -38.70
N LYS A 665 -0.71 -19.93 -39.83
CA LYS A 665 -0.17 -19.71 -41.19
C LYS A 665 0.66 -18.43 -41.25
N PHE A 666 1.94 -18.59 -41.58
CA PHE A 666 2.90 -17.49 -41.56
C PHE A 666 2.42 -16.30 -42.42
N LYS A 667 2.20 -15.17 -41.75
CA LYS A 667 1.74 -13.93 -42.38
C LYS A 667 2.94 -13.16 -42.95
N ARG A 668 3.43 -13.61 -44.10
CA ARG A 668 4.55 -12.98 -44.82
C ARG A 668 4.33 -11.48 -45.03
N PHE A 669 5.10 -10.66 -44.32
CA PHE A 669 5.01 -9.19 -44.39
C PHE A 669 5.76 -8.66 -45.62
N GLU A 670 5.09 -7.88 -46.45
CA GLU A 670 5.65 -7.34 -47.69
C GLU A 670 5.63 -5.80 -47.68
N SER A 671 6.80 -5.17 -47.52
CA SER A 671 6.91 -3.71 -47.47
C SER A 671 6.64 -3.02 -48.81
N TYR A 672 7.19 -3.54 -49.92
CA TYR A 672 7.09 -2.93 -51.24
C TYR A 672 7.05 -3.98 -52.35
N LYS A 673 6.02 -3.95 -53.19
CA LYS A 673 5.83 -4.87 -54.33
C LYS A 673 6.70 -4.58 -55.56
N ARG A 674 7.18 -3.33 -55.70
CA ARG A 674 7.93 -2.81 -56.86
C ARG A 674 8.78 -1.61 -56.45
N ASP A 675 9.93 -1.45 -57.10
CA ASP A 675 10.88 -0.34 -56.90
C ASP A 675 10.24 1.05 -57.04
N MET A 676 9.26 1.18 -57.94
CA MET A 676 8.49 2.42 -58.15
C MET A 676 7.68 2.88 -56.92
N ASN A 677 7.48 2.01 -55.93
CA ASN A 677 6.71 2.33 -54.73
C ASN A 677 7.58 2.94 -53.61
N PHE A 678 8.91 3.00 -53.76
CA PHE A 678 9.79 3.60 -52.75
C PHE A 678 9.55 5.12 -52.64
N PRO A 679 9.53 5.71 -51.43
CA PRO A 679 9.43 7.15 -51.23
C PRO A 679 10.55 7.93 -51.96
N PRO A 680 10.27 9.04 -52.66
CA PRO A 680 11.27 9.75 -53.47
C PRO A 680 12.54 10.21 -52.72
N ARG A 681 12.43 10.45 -51.41
CA ARG A 681 13.52 10.86 -50.49
C ARG A 681 14.57 9.77 -50.25
N VAL A 682 14.30 8.53 -50.65
CA VAL A 682 15.23 7.40 -50.53
C VAL A 682 16.52 7.62 -51.35
N LYS A 683 16.47 8.47 -52.38
CA LYS A 683 17.65 8.88 -53.17
C LYS A 683 18.71 9.63 -52.36
N ASP A 684 18.33 10.22 -51.23
CA ASP A 684 19.22 11.01 -50.38
C ASP A 684 20.11 10.12 -49.48
N LEU A 685 19.97 8.78 -49.55
CA LEU A 685 20.65 7.77 -48.71
C LEU A 685 20.54 8.01 -47.19
N ILE A 686 19.44 8.63 -46.80
CA ILE A 686 19.01 8.85 -45.42
C ILE A 686 18.11 7.71 -44.93
N ILE A 687 17.98 7.58 -43.61
CA ILE A 687 16.89 6.80 -43.01
C ILE A 687 15.56 7.49 -43.34
N VAL A 688 14.59 6.70 -43.81
CA VAL A 688 13.21 7.14 -44.12
C VAL A 688 12.23 6.23 -43.40
N VAL A 689 11.24 6.82 -42.74
CA VAL A 689 10.13 6.12 -42.08
C VAL A 689 8.88 6.31 -42.94
N ASP A 690 8.31 5.23 -43.49
CA ASP A 690 7.06 5.28 -44.25
C ASP A 690 5.90 4.68 -43.45
N THR A 691 5.11 5.58 -42.86
CA THR A 691 3.91 5.25 -42.08
C THR A 691 2.76 4.72 -42.94
N LYS A 692 2.77 4.88 -44.27
CA LYS A 692 1.71 4.38 -45.17
C LYS A 692 1.88 2.91 -45.50
N ASN A 693 3.13 2.48 -45.72
CA ASN A 693 3.48 1.08 -45.99
C ASN A 693 4.00 0.36 -44.73
N SER A 694 3.77 0.92 -43.54
CA SER A 694 4.18 0.40 -42.23
C SER A 694 5.63 -0.11 -42.20
N SER A 695 6.54 0.62 -42.82
CA SER A 695 7.92 0.16 -43.10
C SER A 695 8.95 1.27 -42.95
N ILE A 696 10.12 0.90 -42.45
CA ILE A 696 11.31 1.75 -42.44
C ILE A 696 12.22 1.43 -43.63
N ILE A 697 13.09 2.36 -44.03
CA ILE A 697 14.08 2.17 -45.08
C ILE A 697 15.43 2.62 -44.55
N LEU A 698 16.41 1.72 -44.60
CA LEU A 698 17.74 1.90 -44.01
C LEU A 698 18.84 1.91 -45.08
N PRO A 699 19.79 2.87 -45.05
CA PRO A 699 20.90 2.93 -46.00
C PRO A 699 22.03 1.97 -45.59
N ILE A 700 21.88 0.69 -45.91
CA ILE A 700 22.90 -0.34 -45.64
C ILE A 700 23.96 -0.32 -46.75
N MET A 701 25.18 0.10 -46.43
CA MET A 701 26.32 0.19 -47.37
C MET A 701 25.97 0.92 -48.69
N GLY A 702 25.24 2.03 -48.59
CA GLY A 702 24.79 2.83 -49.74
C GLY A 702 23.61 2.24 -50.52
N ARG A 703 22.96 1.19 -50.03
CA ARG A 703 21.74 0.60 -50.60
C ARG A 703 20.53 0.84 -49.68
N PRO A 704 19.38 1.31 -50.18
CA PRO A 704 18.19 1.46 -49.38
C PRO A 704 17.47 0.13 -49.20
N VAL A 705 17.46 -0.41 -47.99
CA VAL A 705 16.84 -1.70 -47.65
C VAL A 705 15.57 -1.46 -46.82
N PRO A 706 14.38 -1.90 -47.27
CA PRO A 706 13.14 -1.74 -46.52
C PRO A 706 12.94 -2.85 -45.48
N PHE A 707 12.38 -2.52 -44.33
CA PHE A 707 11.97 -3.47 -43.29
C PHE A 707 10.58 -3.11 -42.76
N HIS A 708 9.68 -4.09 -42.66
CA HIS A 708 8.33 -3.89 -42.13
C HIS A 708 8.35 -3.75 -40.60
N ILE A 709 7.49 -2.91 -40.03
CA ILE A 709 7.48 -2.59 -38.58
C ILE A 709 7.26 -3.81 -37.67
N ASN A 710 6.64 -4.88 -38.19
CA ASN A 710 6.49 -6.14 -37.45
C ASN A 710 7.78 -6.98 -37.38
N THR A 711 8.81 -6.70 -38.19
CA THR A 711 10.15 -7.33 -38.08
C THR A 711 11.08 -6.61 -37.10
N LEU A 712 10.71 -5.42 -36.62
CA LEU A 712 11.46 -4.66 -35.62
C LEU A 712 11.02 -5.05 -34.19
N LYS A 713 11.97 -5.05 -33.26
CA LYS A 713 11.75 -5.16 -31.81
C LYS A 713 11.47 -3.77 -31.23
N ASN A 714 12.49 -2.91 -31.22
CA ASN A 714 12.44 -1.53 -30.77
C ASN A 714 13.56 -0.69 -31.45
N ALA A 715 13.54 0.63 -31.23
CA ALA A 715 14.63 1.53 -31.63
C ALA A 715 14.99 2.46 -30.45
N THR A 716 16.28 2.70 -30.24
CA THR A 716 16.82 3.53 -29.15
C THR A 716 17.89 4.48 -29.67
N THR A 717 18.11 5.59 -28.96
CA THR A 717 19.10 6.62 -29.29
C THR A 717 20.00 6.86 -28.10
N SER A 718 21.33 6.87 -28.31
CA SER A 718 22.32 7.34 -27.34
C SER A 718 23.16 8.48 -27.92
N THR A 719 23.85 9.24 -27.07
CA THR A 719 24.65 10.41 -27.46
C THR A 719 26.01 10.39 -26.78
N GLU A 720 27.08 10.41 -27.57
CA GLU A 720 28.47 10.41 -27.11
C GLU A 720 29.20 11.61 -27.75
N GLY A 721 29.42 12.67 -26.97
CA GLY A 721 30.05 13.90 -27.44
C GLY A 721 29.28 14.54 -28.61
N GLU A 722 29.94 14.75 -29.75
CA GLU A 722 29.34 15.33 -30.96
C GLU A 722 28.49 14.35 -31.80
N PHE A 723 28.26 13.11 -31.34
CA PHE A 723 27.62 12.07 -32.15
C PHE A 723 26.43 11.42 -31.44
N CYS A 724 25.32 11.27 -32.19
CA CYS A 724 24.18 10.46 -31.81
C CYS A 724 24.22 9.10 -32.52
N PHE A 725 23.85 8.04 -31.79
CA PHE A 725 23.78 6.66 -32.28
C PHE A 725 22.33 6.16 -32.20
N LEU A 726 21.71 5.95 -33.36
CA LEU A 726 20.39 5.33 -33.49
C LEU A 726 20.57 3.81 -33.65
N ARG A 727 20.22 3.05 -32.61
CA ARG A 727 20.22 1.58 -32.60
C ARG A 727 18.81 1.06 -32.91
N ILE A 728 18.69 0.21 -33.92
CA ILE A 728 17.44 -0.45 -34.32
C ILE A 728 17.62 -1.94 -34.09
N ASN A 729 16.84 -2.52 -33.19
CA ASN A 729 16.87 -3.94 -32.88
C ASN A 729 15.72 -4.67 -33.61
N PHE A 730 15.99 -5.86 -34.10
CA PHE A 730 15.06 -6.66 -34.89
C PHE A 730 14.61 -7.92 -34.12
N LEU A 731 13.49 -8.50 -34.56
CA LEU A 731 13.06 -9.82 -34.08
C LEU A 731 13.91 -10.90 -34.75
N SER A 732 14.41 -11.84 -33.94
CA SER A 732 15.09 -13.05 -34.38
C SER A 732 14.65 -14.22 -33.49
N PRO A 733 14.72 -15.47 -33.97
CA PRO A 733 14.60 -16.66 -33.12
C PRO A 733 15.53 -16.60 -31.90
N GLY A 734 15.13 -17.26 -30.81
CA GLY A 734 15.92 -17.33 -29.57
C GLY A 734 16.00 -16.05 -28.74
N GLN A 735 15.35 -14.94 -29.13
CA GLN A 735 15.20 -13.76 -28.26
C GLN A 735 13.94 -13.89 -27.38
N GLY A 736 14.07 -14.50 -26.21
CA GLY A 736 13.00 -14.54 -25.21
C GLY A 736 12.62 -13.13 -24.73
N VAL A 737 11.50 -12.59 -25.20
CA VAL A 737 10.87 -11.36 -24.66
C VAL A 737 9.35 -11.48 -24.74
N GLY A 738 8.71 -11.68 -23.58
CA GLY A 738 7.37 -11.20 -23.24
C GLY A 738 6.15 -11.68 -24.04
N ARG A 739 6.30 -12.53 -25.06
CA ARG A 739 5.18 -13.02 -25.88
C ARG A 739 4.87 -14.49 -25.60
N LYS A 740 3.93 -14.73 -24.68
CA LYS A 740 3.28 -16.03 -24.44
C LYS A 740 2.65 -16.65 -25.70
N ASP A 741 2.33 -15.83 -26.71
CA ASP A 741 2.07 -16.29 -28.07
C ASP A 741 3.41 -16.57 -28.77
N ASP A 742 3.84 -17.84 -28.81
CA ASP A 742 5.03 -18.32 -29.55
C ASP A 742 4.78 -18.35 -31.08
N SER A 743 4.30 -17.21 -31.58
CA SER A 743 3.70 -17.05 -32.90
C SER A 743 3.94 -15.64 -33.44
N ALA A 744 5.20 -15.24 -33.43
CA ALA A 744 5.78 -14.70 -34.64
C ALA A 744 6.40 -15.88 -35.41
N PRO A 745 5.64 -16.60 -36.26
CA PRO A 745 6.24 -17.67 -37.06
C PRO A 745 7.29 -17.04 -37.97
N PHE A 746 8.45 -17.66 -38.07
CA PHE A 746 9.44 -17.29 -39.08
C PHE A 746 9.26 -18.24 -40.27
N GLU A 747 9.35 -17.72 -41.51
CA GLU A 747 9.21 -18.54 -42.73
C GLU A 747 10.23 -19.69 -42.78
N ASP A 748 11.39 -19.47 -42.16
CA ASP A 748 12.43 -20.44 -41.84
C ASP A 748 13.12 -19.99 -40.54
N PRO A 749 12.94 -20.68 -39.40
CA PRO A 749 13.64 -20.37 -38.15
C PRO A 749 15.16 -20.58 -38.20
N SER A 750 15.68 -21.32 -39.18
CA SER A 750 17.12 -21.57 -39.39
C SER A 750 17.82 -20.53 -40.27
N ALA A 751 17.07 -19.58 -40.82
CA ALA A 751 17.59 -18.50 -41.66
C ALA A 751 18.55 -17.55 -40.91
N GLN A 752 19.32 -16.75 -41.66
CA GLN A 752 20.22 -15.75 -41.08
C GLN A 752 19.46 -14.45 -40.73
N PHE A 753 19.30 -14.17 -39.44
CA PHE A 753 18.63 -12.97 -38.94
C PHE A 753 19.61 -11.85 -38.56
N ILE A 754 19.25 -10.61 -38.90
CA ILE A 754 19.91 -9.42 -38.36
C ILE A 754 19.41 -9.22 -36.93
N ARG A 755 20.30 -9.10 -35.93
CA ARG A 755 19.92 -8.82 -34.53
C ARG A 755 19.70 -7.33 -34.27
N SER A 756 20.62 -6.48 -34.75
CA SER A 756 20.54 -5.03 -34.60
C SER A 756 21.41 -4.29 -35.62
N LEU A 757 21.02 -3.06 -35.98
CA LEU A 757 21.81 -2.11 -36.78
C LEU A 757 21.95 -0.79 -36.02
N THR A 758 23.15 -0.21 -36.02
CA THR A 758 23.42 1.07 -35.34
C THR A 758 23.92 2.11 -36.35
N PHE A 759 23.27 3.27 -36.40
CA PHE A 759 23.59 4.38 -37.30
C PHE A 759 24.15 5.56 -36.50
N ARG A 760 25.30 6.09 -36.91
CA ARG A 760 25.98 7.22 -36.26
C ARG A 760 25.75 8.51 -37.05
N SER A 761 25.35 9.58 -36.38
CA SER A 761 25.03 10.90 -36.94
C SER A 761 25.65 12.02 -36.09
N LYS A 762 25.81 13.23 -36.66
CA LYS A 762 26.01 14.47 -35.88
C LYS A 762 24.70 15.26 -35.66
N ASP A 763 23.65 14.85 -36.35
CA ASP A 763 22.31 15.43 -36.31
C ASP A 763 21.46 14.61 -35.33
N THR A 764 21.47 15.01 -34.06
CA THR A 764 20.81 14.33 -32.92
C THR A 764 19.30 14.45 -32.99
N GLU A 765 18.79 15.69 -33.13
CA GLU A 765 17.36 16.01 -33.23
C GLU A 765 16.66 15.13 -34.28
N ARG A 766 17.32 14.90 -35.42
CA ARG A 766 16.81 14.01 -36.46
C ARG A 766 16.80 12.53 -36.08
N MET A 767 17.81 12.03 -35.38
CA MET A 767 17.85 10.62 -34.96
C MET A 767 16.76 10.32 -33.92
N GLU A 768 16.52 11.25 -33.00
CA GLU A 768 15.42 11.19 -32.03
C GLU A 768 14.06 11.20 -32.74
N ASN A 769 13.82 12.18 -33.63
CA ASN A 769 12.62 12.24 -34.48
C ASN A 769 12.37 10.94 -35.27
N VAL A 770 13.42 10.27 -35.76
CA VAL A 770 13.30 8.97 -36.44
C VAL A 770 12.93 7.86 -35.45
N LYS A 771 13.58 7.79 -34.28
CA LYS A 771 13.26 6.82 -33.22
C LYS A 771 11.81 6.96 -32.74
N ASP A 772 11.29 8.19 -32.61
CA ASP A 772 9.91 8.43 -32.19
C ASP A 772 8.90 8.03 -33.27
N GLN A 773 9.16 8.35 -34.54
CA GLN A 773 8.31 7.91 -35.65
C GLN A 773 8.26 6.38 -35.80
N ILE A 774 9.36 5.68 -35.50
CA ILE A 774 9.41 4.20 -35.47
C ILE A 774 8.61 3.66 -34.27
N THR A 775 8.78 4.28 -33.09
CA THR A 775 8.11 3.88 -31.84
C THR A 775 6.60 4.03 -31.96
N GLU A 776 6.12 5.17 -32.47
CA GLU A 776 4.69 5.42 -32.66
C GLU A 776 4.08 4.48 -33.71
N MET A 777 4.78 4.23 -34.83
CA MET A 777 4.32 3.25 -35.82
C MET A 777 4.19 1.84 -35.22
N LYS A 778 5.11 1.46 -34.31
CA LYS A 778 5.05 0.18 -33.60
C LYS A 778 3.85 0.13 -32.66
N LYS A 779 3.60 1.18 -31.85
CA LYS A 779 2.43 1.29 -30.97
C LYS A 779 1.11 1.14 -31.74
N VAL A 780 0.95 1.89 -32.84
CA VAL A 780 -0.26 1.85 -33.68
C VAL A 780 -0.47 0.47 -34.31
N SER A 781 0.59 -0.23 -34.73
CA SER A 781 0.48 -1.59 -35.28
C SER A 781 0.05 -2.60 -34.22
N VAL A 782 0.69 -2.59 -33.04
CA VAL A 782 0.36 -3.51 -31.94
C VAL A 782 -1.08 -3.29 -31.47
N ARG A 783 -1.51 -2.03 -31.29
CA ARG A 783 -2.89 -1.73 -30.86
C ARG A 783 -3.92 -2.21 -31.88
N ARG A 784 -3.67 -2.09 -33.18
CA ARG A 784 -4.58 -2.61 -34.23
C ARG A 784 -4.66 -4.14 -34.24
N ASP A 785 -3.54 -4.83 -34.08
CA ASP A 785 -3.53 -6.30 -34.04
C ASP A 785 -4.24 -6.81 -32.75
N GLN A 786 -4.12 -6.08 -31.63
CA GLN A 786 -4.84 -6.34 -30.37
C GLN A 786 -6.35 -6.04 -30.49
N GLU A 787 -6.74 -4.86 -30.98
CA GLU A 787 -8.14 -4.48 -31.29
C GLU A 787 -8.84 -5.53 -32.16
N LYS A 788 -8.09 -6.17 -33.08
CA LYS A 788 -8.61 -7.27 -33.90
C LYS A 788 -8.79 -8.56 -33.12
N LYS A 789 -7.79 -8.99 -32.33
CA LYS A 789 -7.85 -10.22 -31.52
C LYS A 789 -9.01 -10.16 -30.50
N GLU A 790 -9.23 -9.01 -29.88
CA GLU A 790 -10.34 -8.81 -28.92
C GLU A 790 -11.73 -8.92 -29.54
N MET A 791 -11.86 -8.60 -30.83
CA MET A 791 -13.14 -8.70 -31.58
C MET A 791 -13.44 -10.11 -32.09
N GLU A 792 -12.47 -11.04 -32.11
CA GLU A 792 -12.63 -12.35 -32.75
C GLU A 792 -13.53 -13.33 -31.97
N ASP A 793 -13.58 -13.26 -30.63
CA ASP A 793 -14.50 -14.06 -29.80
C ASP A 793 -15.86 -13.36 -29.48
N VAL A 794 -16.22 -12.28 -30.21
CA VAL A 794 -17.51 -11.60 -30.02
C VAL A 794 -18.52 -12.09 -31.05
N VAL A 795 -19.38 -13.03 -30.63
CA VAL A 795 -20.48 -13.55 -31.44
C VAL A 795 -21.53 -12.46 -31.65
N GLU A 796 -21.87 -12.14 -32.92
CA GLU A 796 -22.98 -11.24 -33.23
C GLU A 796 -24.30 -11.85 -32.76
N GLN A 797 -24.97 -11.19 -31.80
CA GLN A 797 -26.26 -11.63 -31.29
C GLN A 797 -27.42 -11.34 -32.25
N ASP A 798 -28.43 -12.20 -32.19
CA ASP A 798 -29.71 -12.01 -32.88
C ASP A 798 -30.52 -10.84 -32.28
N LYS A 799 -31.61 -10.44 -32.94
CA LYS A 799 -32.36 -9.23 -32.55
C LYS A 799 -33.45 -9.49 -31.52
N LEU A 800 -33.52 -8.61 -30.52
CA LEU A 800 -34.52 -8.67 -29.46
C LEU A 800 -35.93 -8.31 -29.99
N VAL A 801 -36.91 -9.17 -29.68
CA VAL A 801 -38.29 -9.10 -30.16
C VAL A 801 -39.18 -8.43 -29.13
N GLU A 802 -39.46 -7.15 -29.38
CA GLU A 802 -40.29 -6.27 -28.55
C GLU A 802 -41.72 -6.78 -28.38
N ILE A 803 -42.22 -6.79 -27.14
CA ILE A 803 -43.64 -7.07 -26.87
C ILE A 803 -44.47 -5.84 -27.24
N ARG A 804 -45.13 -5.87 -28.41
CA ARG A 804 -45.96 -4.77 -28.92
C ARG A 804 -47.46 -4.89 -28.56
N ASN A 805 -47.93 -6.09 -28.22
CA ASN A 805 -49.36 -6.38 -28.01
C ASN A 805 -49.85 -6.15 -26.56
N ARG A 806 -48.93 -5.95 -25.61
CA ARG A 806 -49.19 -5.59 -24.20
C ARG A 806 -48.02 -4.75 -23.69
N ARG A 807 -48.19 -4.02 -22.59
CA ARG A 807 -47.03 -3.39 -21.93
C ARG A 807 -46.09 -4.50 -21.41
N PRO A 808 -44.77 -4.40 -21.59
CA PRO A 808 -43.82 -5.32 -20.99
C PRO A 808 -43.83 -5.18 -19.46
N HIS A 809 -43.33 -6.19 -18.75
CA HIS A 809 -42.99 -6.03 -17.35
C HIS A 809 -41.70 -5.22 -17.26
N ARG A 810 -41.68 -4.18 -16.43
CA ARG A 810 -40.52 -3.34 -16.20
C ARG A 810 -40.20 -3.20 -14.71
N LEU A 811 -38.96 -2.84 -14.42
CA LEU A 811 -38.49 -2.44 -13.10
C LEU A 811 -37.70 -1.13 -13.26
N ASP A 812 -38.09 -0.12 -12.49
CA ASP A 812 -37.64 1.28 -12.64
C ASP A 812 -36.53 1.65 -11.64
N ASN A 813 -35.75 2.69 -11.96
CA ASN A 813 -34.65 3.23 -11.15
C ASN A 813 -33.54 2.20 -10.84
N ILE A 814 -33.07 1.51 -11.88
CA ILE A 814 -32.00 0.51 -11.83
C ILE A 814 -30.67 1.12 -12.30
N TYR A 815 -29.57 0.79 -11.63
CA TYR A 815 -28.21 0.99 -12.15
C TYR A 815 -27.69 -0.32 -12.77
N MET A 816 -26.86 -0.21 -13.82
CA MET A 816 -26.26 -1.36 -14.49
C MET A 816 -24.73 -1.33 -14.37
N ARG A 817 -24.11 -2.49 -14.11
CA ARG A 817 -22.66 -2.73 -14.24
C ARG A 817 -22.43 -3.78 -15.34
N PRO A 818 -21.42 -3.63 -16.22
CA PRO A 818 -20.58 -2.44 -16.39
C PRO A 818 -21.41 -1.23 -16.85
N ALA A 819 -20.98 -0.02 -16.45
CA ALA A 819 -21.70 1.20 -16.74
C ALA A 819 -21.56 1.61 -18.22
N MET A 820 -22.64 2.12 -18.82
CA MET A 820 -22.67 2.60 -20.21
C MET A 820 -21.97 3.95 -20.40
N GLU A 821 -22.00 4.82 -19.40
CA GLU A 821 -21.47 6.18 -19.43
C GLU A 821 -20.86 6.55 -18.07
N SER A 822 -19.95 7.53 -18.05
CA SER A 822 -19.26 8.00 -16.84
C SER A 822 -20.18 8.70 -15.83
N LYS A 823 -21.43 9.03 -16.18
CA LYS A 823 -22.41 9.64 -15.27
C LYS A 823 -23.35 8.59 -14.71
N ARG A 824 -23.47 8.56 -13.38
CA ARG A 824 -24.35 7.63 -12.68
C ARG A 824 -25.81 8.08 -12.80
N ILE A 825 -26.53 7.55 -13.80
CA ILE A 825 -27.94 7.82 -14.03
C ILE A 825 -28.73 6.50 -14.01
N GLY A 826 -29.87 6.48 -13.32
CA GLY A 826 -30.76 5.31 -13.28
C GLY A 826 -31.50 5.10 -14.61
N GLY A 827 -31.55 3.85 -15.07
CA GLY A 827 -32.39 3.40 -16.17
C GLY A 827 -33.56 2.52 -15.70
N HIS A 828 -34.10 1.75 -16.62
CA HIS A 828 -35.11 0.72 -16.34
C HIS A 828 -34.82 -0.54 -17.17
N VAL A 829 -35.21 -1.71 -16.65
CA VAL A 829 -35.13 -2.99 -17.36
C VAL A 829 -36.54 -3.41 -17.75
N GLU A 830 -36.75 -3.76 -19.03
CA GLU A 830 -37.97 -4.33 -19.56
C GLU A 830 -37.79 -5.80 -19.99
N ILE A 831 -38.81 -6.62 -19.74
CA ILE A 831 -38.88 -8.03 -20.16
C ILE A 831 -39.59 -8.11 -21.53
N HIS A 832 -38.95 -8.71 -22.52
CA HIS A 832 -39.46 -8.87 -23.89
C HIS A 832 -39.66 -10.36 -24.24
N GLN A 833 -39.86 -10.73 -25.52
CA GLN A 833 -40.25 -12.11 -25.88
C GLN A 833 -39.09 -13.11 -25.78
N ASN A 834 -37.89 -12.71 -26.20
CA ASN A 834 -36.69 -13.56 -26.28
C ASN A 834 -35.51 -12.98 -25.47
N GLY A 835 -35.77 -12.08 -24.51
CA GLY A 835 -34.72 -11.47 -23.71
C GLY A 835 -35.16 -10.26 -22.87
N LEU A 836 -34.16 -9.58 -22.31
CA LEU A 836 -34.26 -8.35 -21.54
C LEU A 836 -33.77 -7.14 -22.36
N ARG A 837 -34.29 -5.96 -22.04
CA ARG A 837 -33.76 -4.67 -22.49
C ARG A 837 -33.50 -3.76 -21.31
N TYR A 838 -32.26 -3.32 -21.12
CA TYR A 838 -31.98 -2.14 -20.29
C TYR A 838 -32.04 -0.89 -21.14
N GLN A 839 -32.93 0.04 -20.78
CA GLN A 839 -33.01 1.36 -21.40
C GLN A 839 -32.44 2.42 -20.45
N HIS A 840 -31.33 3.00 -20.86
CA HIS A 840 -30.65 4.07 -20.13
C HIS A 840 -31.24 5.44 -20.48
N LEU A 841 -31.03 6.43 -19.59
CA LEU A 841 -31.64 7.76 -19.69
C LEU A 841 -30.90 8.65 -20.72
N GLY A 842 -30.93 8.25 -21.98
CA GLY A 842 -30.23 8.93 -23.08
C GLY A 842 -30.33 8.22 -24.44
N ASN A 843 -31.39 7.45 -24.67
CA ASN A 843 -31.60 6.59 -25.86
C ASN A 843 -30.58 5.46 -26.07
N ALA A 844 -29.56 5.32 -25.22
CA ALA A 844 -28.72 4.13 -25.16
C ALA A 844 -29.53 2.93 -24.62
N ARG A 845 -29.43 1.79 -25.31
CA ARG A 845 -30.07 0.51 -24.94
C ARG A 845 -29.05 -0.62 -24.91
N VAL A 846 -29.26 -1.58 -24.03
CA VAL A 846 -28.56 -2.88 -24.04
C VAL A 846 -29.62 -3.97 -24.10
N ASP A 847 -29.54 -4.80 -25.13
CA ASP A 847 -30.44 -5.92 -25.38
C ASP A 847 -29.69 -7.21 -24.98
N ILE A 848 -30.36 -8.12 -24.25
CA ILE A 848 -29.76 -9.35 -23.70
C ILE A 848 -30.70 -10.51 -24.03
N LEU A 849 -30.33 -11.38 -24.97
CA LEU A 849 -31.13 -12.55 -25.33
C LEU A 849 -31.12 -13.62 -24.24
N PHE A 850 -32.26 -14.25 -23.97
CA PHE A 850 -32.35 -15.38 -23.02
C PHE A 850 -31.48 -16.57 -23.46
N SER A 851 -31.39 -16.84 -24.77
CA SER A 851 -30.55 -17.90 -25.34
C SER A 851 -29.05 -17.70 -25.17
N ASN A 852 -28.59 -16.56 -24.63
CA ASN A 852 -27.20 -16.32 -24.26
C ASN A 852 -26.99 -16.15 -22.75
N VAL A 853 -28.04 -16.26 -21.93
CA VAL A 853 -27.92 -16.28 -20.47
C VAL A 853 -27.56 -17.70 -20.04
N LYS A 854 -26.43 -17.87 -19.33
CA LYS A 854 -26.10 -19.14 -18.66
C LYS A 854 -26.79 -19.22 -17.30
N HIS A 855 -26.70 -18.15 -16.50
CA HIS A 855 -27.23 -18.08 -15.13
C HIS A 855 -27.88 -16.74 -14.81
N LEU A 856 -28.91 -16.77 -13.95
CA LEU A 856 -29.63 -15.62 -13.43
C LEU A 856 -29.72 -15.73 -11.91
N PHE A 857 -29.07 -14.80 -11.20
CA PHE A 857 -29.04 -14.77 -9.73
C PHE A 857 -29.87 -13.61 -9.19
N PHE A 858 -30.54 -13.83 -8.06
CA PHE A 858 -31.11 -12.78 -7.22
C PHE A 858 -30.44 -12.79 -5.84
N GLN A 859 -29.84 -11.66 -5.45
CA GLN A 859 -29.24 -11.47 -4.12
C GLN A 859 -29.96 -10.32 -3.38
N PRO A 860 -30.52 -10.57 -2.18
CA PRO A 860 -31.24 -9.58 -1.39
C PRO A 860 -30.30 -8.63 -0.63
N CYS A 861 -30.79 -7.44 -0.25
CA CYS A 861 -30.06 -6.43 0.52
C CYS A 861 -29.99 -6.69 2.05
N VAL A 862 -30.22 -7.94 2.47
CA VAL A 862 -30.00 -8.38 3.86
C VAL A 862 -28.49 -8.39 4.10
N GLY A 863 -28.00 -7.64 5.10
CA GLY A 863 -26.56 -7.57 5.39
C GLY A 863 -25.70 -7.01 4.23
N GLU A 864 -26.32 -6.28 3.31
CA GLU A 864 -25.70 -5.67 2.12
C GLU A 864 -26.27 -4.25 1.96
N LEU A 865 -25.64 -3.40 1.14
CA LEU A 865 -26.14 -2.04 0.84
C LEU A 865 -26.93 -1.96 -0.47
N ILE A 866 -26.90 -3.02 -1.28
CA ILE A 866 -27.52 -3.09 -2.61
C ILE A 866 -28.38 -4.34 -2.74
N VAL A 867 -29.47 -4.25 -3.50
CA VAL A 867 -30.24 -5.41 -3.99
C VAL A 867 -29.88 -5.66 -5.46
N ILE A 868 -29.69 -6.93 -5.82
CA ILE A 868 -29.03 -7.36 -7.06
C ILE A 868 -29.90 -8.35 -7.84
N ILE A 869 -29.96 -8.16 -9.15
CA ILE A 869 -30.21 -9.21 -10.15
C ILE A 869 -28.97 -9.29 -11.04
N HIS A 870 -28.33 -10.45 -11.13
CA HIS A 870 -27.12 -10.66 -11.92
C HIS A 870 -27.36 -11.65 -13.04
N VAL A 871 -26.82 -11.36 -14.21
CA VAL A 871 -26.97 -12.15 -15.44
C VAL A 871 -25.58 -12.52 -15.94
N HIS A 872 -25.25 -13.80 -15.88
CA HIS A 872 -24.00 -14.36 -16.41
C HIS A 872 -24.26 -14.97 -17.79
N LEU A 873 -23.45 -14.60 -18.78
CA LEU A 873 -23.65 -14.93 -20.19
C LEU A 873 -22.74 -16.06 -20.67
N ILE A 874 -23.24 -16.85 -21.62
CA ILE A 874 -22.47 -17.89 -22.33
C ILE A 874 -21.36 -17.22 -23.15
N ASN A 875 -21.74 -16.37 -24.10
CA ASN A 875 -20.83 -15.59 -24.95
C ASN A 875 -20.75 -14.14 -24.46
N PRO A 876 -19.57 -13.50 -24.49
CA PRO A 876 -19.42 -12.11 -24.05
C PRO A 876 -20.05 -11.13 -25.04
N ILE A 877 -20.63 -10.03 -24.55
CA ILE A 877 -21.12 -8.92 -25.38
C ILE A 877 -20.36 -7.63 -25.12
N ILE A 878 -20.37 -6.71 -26.10
CA ILE A 878 -19.77 -5.39 -25.97
C ILE A 878 -20.80 -4.40 -25.40
N ILE A 879 -20.51 -3.87 -24.21
CA ILE A 879 -21.29 -2.83 -23.54
C ILE A 879 -20.46 -1.54 -23.56
N GLY A 880 -20.85 -0.59 -24.41
CA GLY A 880 -20.12 0.67 -24.65
C GLY A 880 -18.76 0.43 -25.29
N LYS A 881 -17.72 0.25 -24.47
CA LYS A 881 -16.35 -0.12 -24.87
C LYS A 881 -15.85 -1.42 -24.23
N ARG A 882 -16.61 -2.05 -23.33
CA ARG A 882 -16.15 -3.20 -22.53
C ARG A 882 -16.81 -4.49 -23.02
N LYS A 883 -16.00 -5.48 -23.39
CA LYS A 883 -16.41 -6.87 -23.60
C LYS A 883 -16.66 -7.51 -22.23
N THR A 884 -17.86 -8.03 -21.96
CA THR A 884 -18.22 -8.64 -20.67
C THR A 884 -19.06 -9.90 -20.84
N LYS A 885 -18.87 -10.88 -19.97
CA LYS A 885 -19.85 -11.98 -19.75
C LYS A 885 -20.85 -11.66 -18.65
N ASP A 886 -20.57 -10.70 -17.80
CA ASP A 886 -21.35 -10.42 -16.60
C ASP A 886 -22.06 -9.08 -16.69
N ILE A 887 -23.36 -9.09 -16.39
CA ILE A 887 -24.23 -7.91 -16.41
C ILE A 887 -25.05 -7.89 -15.12
N GLN A 888 -24.88 -6.85 -14.32
CA GLN A 888 -25.54 -6.71 -13.04
C GLN A 888 -26.52 -5.54 -13.04
N PHE A 889 -27.76 -5.80 -12.67
CA PHE A 889 -28.80 -4.83 -12.40
C PHE A 889 -28.96 -4.65 -10.89
N TYR A 890 -28.70 -3.45 -10.36
CA TYR A 890 -28.71 -3.21 -8.93
C TYR A 890 -29.37 -1.88 -8.54
N ARG A 891 -29.82 -1.80 -7.29
CA ARG A 891 -30.35 -0.59 -6.67
C ARG A 891 -29.88 -0.51 -5.23
N GLU A 892 -29.50 0.68 -4.78
CA GLU A 892 -29.12 0.92 -3.38
C GLU A 892 -30.34 0.87 -2.46
N ALA A 893 -30.17 0.26 -1.30
CA ALA A 893 -31.23 0.10 -0.32
C ALA A 893 -31.33 1.28 0.65
N THR A 894 -30.19 1.93 0.91
CA THR A 894 -30.09 3.21 1.63
C THR A 894 -30.01 4.37 0.64
N GLU A 895 -30.78 5.41 0.87
CA GLU A 895 -30.47 6.73 0.29
C GLU A 895 -29.37 7.36 1.12
N MET A 896 -28.19 7.56 0.54
CA MET A 896 -27.29 8.59 1.05
C MET A 896 -28.05 9.92 1.02
N GLN A 897 -28.33 10.49 2.20
CA GLN A 897 -28.95 11.83 2.33
C GLN A 897 -27.93 12.91 1.93
N PHE A 898 -27.68 13.01 0.63
CA PHE A 898 -26.84 14.02 0.04
C PHE A 898 -27.64 15.34 -0.04
N ASP A 899 -27.58 16.12 1.04
CA ASP A 899 -28.20 17.46 1.10
C ASP A 899 -27.47 18.44 0.17
N GLU A 900 -27.82 18.40 -1.12
CA GLU A 900 -27.37 19.38 -2.13
C GLU A 900 -27.88 20.81 -1.84
N THR A 901 -28.67 21.00 -0.80
CA THR A 901 -29.18 22.30 -0.33
C THR A 901 -28.63 22.71 1.03
N GLY A 902 -27.30 22.62 1.18
CA GLY A 902 -26.54 22.94 2.40
C GLY A 902 -26.72 24.35 2.97
N ASN A 903 -27.91 24.65 3.52
CA ASN A 903 -28.21 25.86 4.28
C ASN A 903 -29.52 25.80 5.10
N ARG A 904 -29.69 24.78 5.97
CA ARG A 904 -30.49 24.99 7.20
C ARG A 904 -30.15 24.03 8.34
N LYS A 905 -29.49 24.56 9.37
CA LYS A 905 -29.36 23.92 10.70
C LYS A 905 -30.74 23.76 11.36
N ARG A 906 -31.43 22.63 11.11
CA ARG A 906 -32.44 22.12 12.05
C ARG A 906 -31.73 21.26 13.08
N LYS A 907 -31.92 21.59 14.37
CA LYS A 907 -31.70 20.61 15.43
C LYS A 907 -32.87 19.62 15.39
N HIS A 908 -32.71 18.48 14.74
CA HIS A 908 -33.45 17.31 15.22
C HIS A 908 -32.87 16.96 16.59
N ARG A 909 -33.73 16.96 17.60
CA ARG A 909 -33.53 16.14 18.78
C ARG A 909 -34.07 14.77 18.38
N TYR A 910 -33.24 13.97 17.73
CA TYR A 910 -33.46 12.53 17.79
C TYR A 910 -33.53 12.16 19.27
N GLY A 911 -34.71 11.73 19.70
CA GLY A 911 -34.86 10.90 20.87
C GLY A 911 -34.85 9.44 20.41
N ASP A 912 -34.63 8.56 21.37
CA ASP A 912 -34.54 7.10 21.20
C ASP A 912 -35.77 6.51 20.44
N GLU A 913 -36.90 7.21 20.44
CA GLU A 913 -38.15 6.88 19.75
C GLU A 913 -38.16 7.26 18.25
N GLU A 914 -37.51 8.38 17.85
CA GLU A 914 -37.40 8.84 16.44
C GLU A 914 -36.32 8.05 15.69
N GLU A 915 -35.23 7.68 16.37
CA GLU A 915 -34.15 6.85 15.82
C GLU A 915 -34.62 5.40 15.58
N PHE A 916 -35.41 4.85 16.51
CA PHE A 916 -36.03 3.52 16.37
C PHE A 916 -37.14 3.48 15.30
N GLU A 917 -37.86 4.58 15.07
CA GLU A 917 -38.81 4.67 13.94
C GLU A 917 -38.08 4.72 12.60
N ALA A 918 -36.96 5.45 12.50
CA ALA A 918 -36.10 5.48 11.31
C ALA A 918 -35.49 4.09 10.99
N GLU A 919 -34.97 3.37 12.00
CA GLU A 919 -34.48 1.99 11.83
C GLU A 919 -35.58 1.06 11.29
N GLN A 920 -36.81 1.19 11.81
CA GLN A 920 -37.95 0.42 11.31
C GLN A 920 -38.37 0.82 9.90
N GLU A 921 -38.34 2.11 9.53
CA GLU A 921 -38.66 2.54 8.18
C GLU A 921 -37.62 2.04 7.18
N GLU A 922 -36.32 2.12 7.49
CA GLU A 922 -35.27 1.55 6.64
C GLU A 922 -35.43 0.03 6.49
N LYS A 923 -35.72 -0.69 7.57
CA LYS A 923 -35.94 -2.14 7.55
C LYS A 923 -37.17 -2.54 6.72
N ARG A 924 -38.25 -1.75 6.78
CA ARG A 924 -39.44 -1.90 5.91
C ARG A 924 -39.10 -1.59 4.45
N ARG A 925 -38.28 -0.57 4.20
CA ARG A 925 -37.79 -0.19 2.86
C ARG A 925 -37.00 -1.35 2.25
N ARG A 926 -35.92 -1.80 2.90
CA ARG A 926 -35.10 -2.96 2.50
C ARG A 926 -35.96 -4.16 2.09
N ALA A 927 -36.84 -4.62 2.99
CA ALA A 927 -37.72 -5.77 2.74
C ALA A 927 -38.70 -5.57 1.57
N GLN A 928 -39.15 -4.33 1.31
CA GLN A 928 -40.00 -4.00 0.17
C GLN A 928 -39.21 -3.93 -1.15
N LEU A 929 -37.94 -3.49 -1.14
CA LEU A 929 -37.05 -3.51 -2.30
C LEU A 929 -36.70 -4.95 -2.69
N ASP A 930 -36.37 -5.80 -1.72
CA ASP A 930 -36.10 -7.24 -1.93
C ASP A 930 -37.30 -7.95 -2.53
N LYS A 931 -38.50 -7.69 -1.99
CA LYS A 931 -39.76 -8.25 -2.50
C LYS A 931 -40.06 -7.80 -3.93
N GLU A 932 -39.74 -6.55 -4.29
CA GLU A 932 -39.90 -6.05 -5.65
C GLU A 932 -38.92 -6.71 -6.63
N PHE A 933 -37.63 -6.77 -6.27
CA PHE A 933 -36.59 -7.38 -7.10
C PHE A 933 -36.81 -8.89 -7.28
N ARG A 934 -37.11 -9.62 -6.20
CA ARG A 934 -37.44 -11.06 -6.26
C ARG A 934 -38.62 -11.31 -7.19
N ALA A 935 -39.72 -10.57 -7.00
CA ALA A 935 -40.90 -10.69 -7.85
C ALA A 935 -40.67 -10.17 -9.28
N PHE A 936 -39.55 -9.53 -9.61
CA PHE A 936 -39.14 -9.23 -10.97
C PHE A 936 -38.27 -10.36 -11.55
N ALA A 937 -37.30 -10.87 -10.80
CA ALA A 937 -36.47 -12.01 -11.19
C ALA A 937 -37.31 -13.27 -11.48
N GLU A 938 -38.30 -13.57 -10.64
CA GLU A 938 -39.27 -14.66 -10.88
C GLU A 938 -40.02 -14.48 -12.23
N LYS A 939 -40.30 -13.24 -12.67
CA LYS A 939 -40.89 -12.95 -14.00
C LYS A 939 -39.88 -13.04 -15.15
N ILE A 940 -38.59 -12.87 -14.89
CA ILE A 940 -37.53 -13.10 -15.88
C ILE A 940 -37.44 -14.60 -16.15
N ALA A 941 -37.40 -15.44 -15.11
CA ALA A 941 -37.43 -16.90 -15.25
C ALA A 941 -38.72 -17.38 -15.96
N ASP A 942 -39.91 -16.90 -15.57
CA ASP A 942 -41.16 -17.25 -16.27
C ASP A 942 -41.17 -16.88 -17.76
N ALA A 943 -40.45 -15.82 -18.17
CA ALA A 943 -40.30 -15.43 -19.57
C ALA A 943 -39.22 -16.23 -20.31
N GLY A 944 -38.08 -16.51 -19.65
CA GLY A 944 -36.98 -17.32 -20.17
C GLY A 944 -37.20 -18.84 -20.07
N LYS A 945 -38.34 -19.29 -19.53
CA LYS A 945 -38.66 -20.70 -19.26
C LYS A 945 -38.58 -21.64 -20.47
N GLY A 946 -38.71 -21.11 -21.68
CA GLY A 946 -38.51 -21.87 -22.93
C GLY A 946 -37.05 -22.26 -23.17
N GLU A 947 -36.10 -21.46 -22.67
CA GLU A 947 -34.65 -21.68 -22.73
C GLU A 947 -34.10 -22.35 -21.45
N GLY A 948 -34.97 -22.81 -20.54
CA GLY A 948 -34.60 -23.45 -19.28
C GLY A 948 -34.24 -22.50 -18.13
N LEU A 949 -34.41 -21.18 -18.29
CA LEU A 949 -33.95 -20.17 -17.33
C LEU A 949 -34.65 -20.27 -15.96
N SER A 950 -33.86 -20.53 -14.91
CA SER A 950 -34.25 -20.44 -13.50
C SER A 950 -33.75 -19.13 -12.87
N THR A 951 -34.22 -18.81 -11.65
CA THR A 951 -33.62 -17.78 -10.80
C THR A 951 -33.02 -18.46 -9.59
N ASP A 952 -31.70 -18.38 -9.43
CA ASP A 952 -30.96 -18.95 -8.30
C ASP A 952 -30.68 -17.89 -7.23
N MET A 953 -30.41 -18.31 -5.98
CA MET A 953 -30.28 -17.42 -4.81
C MET A 953 -29.18 -17.94 -3.86
N PRO A 954 -28.25 -17.09 -3.38
CA PRO A 954 -27.12 -17.56 -2.59
C PRO A 954 -27.50 -18.06 -1.19
N PHE A 955 -26.92 -19.22 -0.82
CA PHE A 955 -27.02 -19.83 0.50
C PHE A 955 -25.99 -19.18 1.44
N ARG A 956 -26.39 -18.08 2.08
CA ARG A 956 -25.49 -17.26 2.91
C ARG A 956 -24.94 -18.00 4.13
N ASP A 957 -25.69 -18.96 4.65
CA ASP A 957 -25.30 -19.81 5.78
C ASP A 957 -24.17 -20.80 5.43
N LEU A 958 -23.91 -21.00 4.13
CA LEU A 958 -22.79 -21.76 3.57
C LEU A 958 -21.72 -20.83 2.94
N GLY A 959 -21.84 -19.52 3.13
CA GLY A 959 -20.92 -18.53 2.60
C GLY A 959 -19.65 -18.41 3.43
N PHE A 960 -18.51 -18.26 2.77
CA PHE A 960 -17.19 -18.09 3.40
C PHE A 960 -16.48 -16.87 2.82
N ASN A 961 -15.52 -16.30 3.56
CA ASN A 961 -14.72 -15.18 3.06
C ASN A 961 -13.46 -15.70 2.36
N GLY A 962 -13.09 -15.08 1.24
CA GLY A 962 -11.88 -15.42 0.49
C GLY A 962 -11.49 -14.34 -0.51
N VAL A 963 -10.34 -14.52 -1.16
CA VAL A 963 -9.73 -13.57 -2.09
C VAL A 963 -9.65 -14.22 -3.49
N PRO A 964 -10.73 -14.13 -4.31
CA PRO A 964 -10.74 -14.64 -5.69
C PRO A 964 -10.07 -13.68 -6.69
N SER A 965 -9.62 -12.50 -6.22
CA SER A 965 -8.90 -11.51 -7.02
C SER A 965 -8.05 -10.58 -6.14
N ARG A 966 -8.48 -9.32 -5.90
CA ARG A 966 -7.70 -8.29 -5.18
C ARG A 966 -8.23 -7.94 -3.77
N SER A 967 -9.48 -8.24 -3.46
CA SER A 967 -10.16 -7.96 -2.19
C SER A 967 -10.59 -9.26 -1.50
N SER A 968 -10.69 -9.23 -0.16
CA SER A 968 -11.37 -10.29 0.60
C SER A 968 -12.87 -10.00 0.58
N VAL A 969 -13.64 -10.99 0.15
CA VAL A 969 -15.07 -10.88 -0.19
C VAL A 969 -15.81 -12.14 0.24
N THR A 970 -17.07 -12.00 0.62
CA THR A 970 -17.91 -13.16 0.94
C THR A 970 -18.34 -13.86 -0.34
N ILE A 971 -17.88 -15.10 -0.50
CA ILE A 971 -18.22 -16.02 -1.57
C ILE A 971 -19.34 -16.91 -1.06
N GLN A 972 -20.38 -17.11 -1.88
CA GLN A 972 -21.59 -17.82 -1.47
C GLN A 972 -21.91 -18.90 -2.52
N PRO A 973 -22.15 -20.15 -2.11
CA PRO A 973 -22.72 -21.14 -3.01
C PRO A 973 -24.19 -20.83 -3.29
N THR A 974 -24.68 -21.33 -4.42
CA THR A 974 -26.06 -21.28 -4.90
C THR A 974 -26.49 -22.71 -5.24
N THR A 975 -27.60 -22.93 -5.95
CA THR A 975 -28.02 -24.28 -6.36
C THR A 975 -27.03 -24.90 -7.34
N ASP A 976 -26.62 -24.17 -8.37
CA ASP A 976 -25.79 -24.71 -9.47
C ASP A 976 -24.41 -24.00 -9.63
N CYS A 977 -24.11 -22.98 -8.82
CA CYS A 977 -22.86 -22.20 -8.90
C CYS A 977 -22.21 -21.88 -7.53
N LEU A 978 -20.91 -21.64 -7.54
CA LEU A 978 -20.22 -20.85 -6.51
C LEU A 978 -20.03 -19.42 -7.04
N ILE A 979 -20.46 -18.40 -6.28
CA ILE A 979 -20.47 -17.01 -6.77
C ILE A 979 -19.88 -15.98 -5.81
N GLN A 980 -19.34 -14.92 -6.39
CA GLN A 980 -19.30 -13.58 -5.83
C GLN A 980 -19.87 -12.62 -6.87
N ILE A 981 -20.96 -11.93 -6.51
CA ILE A 981 -21.54 -10.85 -7.31
C ILE A 981 -21.71 -9.50 -6.57
N THR A 982 -21.40 -9.39 -5.28
CA THR A 982 -21.51 -8.12 -4.52
C THR A 982 -20.66 -6.98 -5.13
N GLU A 983 -19.41 -7.24 -5.51
CA GLU A 983 -18.51 -6.23 -6.08
C GLU A 983 -17.65 -6.77 -7.25
N PRO A 984 -17.37 -5.94 -8.29
CA PRO A 984 -16.50 -6.34 -9.39
C PRO A 984 -15.01 -6.32 -8.97
N PRO A 985 -14.17 -7.24 -9.48
CA PRO A 985 -14.47 -8.25 -10.50
C PRO A 985 -15.33 -9.40 -9.95
N PHE A 986 -16.42 -9.69 -10.66
CA PHE A 986 -17.35 -10.76 -10.30
C PHE A 986 -16.73 -12.13 -10.58
N MET A 987 -17.13 -13.12 -9.80
CA MET A 987 -16.71 -14.51 -9.95
C MET A 987 -17.94 -15.41 -10.02
N VAL A 988 -18.07 -16.16 -11.10
CA VAL A 988 -19.17 -17.12 -11.31
C VAL A 988 -18.58 -18.43 -11.79
N ILE A 989 -18.58 -19.44 -10.92
CA ILE A 989 -18.14 -20.81 -11.19
C ILE A 989 -19.39 -21.68 -11.25
N SER A 990 -19.69 -22.27 -12.40
CA SER A 990 -20.75 -23.27 -12.50
C SER A 990 -20.21 -24.60 -11.97
N LEU A 991 -20.91 -25.22 -11.01
CA LEU A 991 -20.48 -26.49 -10.42
C LEU A 991 -20.40 -27.62 -11.47
N PRO A 992 -21.31 -27.71 -12.47
CA PRO A 992 -21.15 -28.66 -13.58
C PRO A 992 -19.97 -28.41 -14.53
N ASP A 993 -19.26 -27.28 -14.43
CA ASP A 993 -18.02 -27.05 -15.20
C ASP A 993 -16.78 -27.62 -14.49
N VAL A 994 -16.88 -28.07 -13.22
CA VAL A 994 -15.75 -28.41 -12.34
C VAL A 994 -15.30 -29.86 -12.50
N GLU A 995 -14.01 -30.04 -12.77
CA GLU A 995 -13.34 -31.34 -12.80
C GLU A 995 -13.03 -31.83 -11.38
N VAL A 996 -12.23 -31.05 -10.64
CA VAL A 996 -11.67 -31.34 -9.32
C VAL A 996 -11.34 -30.03 -8.60
N VAL A 997 -11.31 -30.07 -7.26
CA VAL A 997 -10.85 -28.96 -6.42
C VAL A 997 -9.61 -29.38 -5.61
N HIS A 998 -8.62 -28.50 -5.52
CA HIS A 998 -7.45 -28.71 -4.66
C HIS A 998 -7.39 -27.64 -3.57
N LEU A 999 -7.23 -28.08 -2.31
CA LEU A 999 -7.13 -27.23 -1.14
C LEU A 999 -5.65 -27.08 -0.79
N GLU A 1000 -5.05 -25.96 -1.20
CA GLU A 1000 -3.63 -25.67 -1.03
C GLU A 1000 -3.33 -25.06 0.35
N ARG A 1001 -2.14 -25.35 0.86
CA ARG A 1001 -1.66 -24.97 2.20
C ARG A 1001 -2.52 -25.50 3.36
N VAL A 1002 -3.17 -26.65 3.19
CA VAL A 1002 -3.85 -27.32 4.31
C VAL A 1002 -2.79 -28.05 5.15
N GLN A 1003 -2.28 -27.36 6.17
CA GLN A 1003 -1.29 -27.89 7.11
C GLN A 1003 -1.48 -27.31 8.51
N PHE A 1004 -1.08 -28.08 9.53
CA PHE A 1004 -1.26 -27.70 10.93
C PHE A 1004 -0.48 -26.42 11.28
N GLY A 1005 -1.20 -25.40 11.74
CA GLY A 1005 -0.62 -24.13 12.23
C GLY A 1005 -0.77 -22.92 11.29
N LEU A 1006 -1.25 -23.09 10.06
CA LEU A 1006 -1.68 -21.94 9.24
C LEU A 1006 -3.08 -21.47 9.63
N LYS A 1007 -3.33 -20.15 9.55
CA LYS A 1007 -4.67 -19.57 9.74
C LYS A 1007 -5.57 -19.71 8.51
N ASN A 1008 -4.99 -19.72 7.31
CA ASN A 1008 -5.72 -19.64 6.04
C ASN A 1008 -5.18 -20.63 4.98
N PHE A 1009 -6.08 -21.34 4.31
CA PHE A 1009 -5.78 -22.15 3.12
C PHE A 1009 -6.10 -21.37 1.83
N ASP A 1010 -5.76 -21.91 0.66
CA ASP A 1010 -6.26 -21.45 -0.64
C ASP A 1010 -7.05 -22.60 -1.31
N MET A 1011 -7.96 -22.28 -2.22
CA MET A 1011 -8.72 -23.26 -2.99
C MET A 1011 -8.53 -23.02 -4.49
N VAL A 1012 -8.13 -24.06 -5.23
CA VAL A 1012 -7.95 -24.03 -6.67
C VAL A 1012 -9.03 -24.88 -7.34
N VAL A 1013 -9.79 -24.26 -8.25
CA VAL A 1013 -10.88 -24.90 -8.97
C VAL A 1013 -10.45 -25.19 -10.41
N VAL A 1014 -10.35 -26.47 -10.75
CA VAL A 1014 -10.00 -26.96 -12.09
C VAL A 1014 -11.26 -27.28 -12.88
N PHE A 1015 -11.29 -26.98 -14.18
CA PHE A 1015 -12.45 -27.15 -15.04
C PHE A 1015 -12.35 -28.38 -15.94
N HIS A 1016 -13.50 -28.93 -16.33
CA HIS A 1016 -13.63 -29.99 -17.34
C HIS A 1016 -13.13 -29.57 -18.74
N ASP A 1017 -13.00 -28.27 -18.99
CA ASP A 1017 -12.27 -27.69 -20.12
C ASP A 1017 -10.86 -27.30 -19.65
N PHE A 1018 -9.88 -28.14 -19.97
CA PHE A 1018 -8.49 -27.94 -19.56
C PHE A 1018 -7.80 -26.77 -20.27
N THR A 1019 -8.40 -26.18 -21.31
CA THR A 1019 -7.89 -24.96 -21.94
C THR A 1019 -8.23 -23.70 -21.13
N ARG A 1020 -9.22 -23.78 -20.23
CA ARG A 1020 -9.57 -22.74 -19.27
C ARG A 1020 -8.62 -22.79 -18.08
N ALA A 1021 -7.95 -21.67 -17.80
CA ALA A 1021 -7.11 -21.53 -16.61
C ALA A 1021 -7.91 -21.79 -15.31
N PRO A 1022 -7.35 -22.54 -14.34
CA PRO A 1022 -7.96 -22.73 -13.02
C PRO A 1022 -8.25 -21.40 -12.31
N VAL A 1023 -9.30 -21.38 -11.48
CA VAL A 1023 -9.60 -20.21 -10.63
C VAL A 1023 -9.05 -20.44 -9.23
N HIS A 1024 -8.23 -19.50 -8.77
CA HIS A 1024 -7.69 -19.47 -7.41
C HIS A 1024 -8.57 -18.63 -6.50
N ILE A 1025 -8.91 -19.15 -5.33
CA ILE A 1025 -9.62 -18.46 -4.26
C ILE A 1025 -8.74 -18.51 -3.03
N ASN A 1026 -8.02 -17.43 -2.78
CA ASN A 1026 -6.92 -17.40 -1.82
C ASN A 1026 -7.39 -16.95 -0.43
N THR A 1027 -6.60 -17.22 0.60
CA THR A 1027 -6.77 -16.67 1.96
C THR A 1027 -8.14 -17.00 2.57
N ILE A 1028 -8.62 -18.23 2.40
CA ILE A 1028 -9.84 -18.73 3.05
C ILE A 1028 -9.51 -19.11 4.50
N PRO A 1029 -10.25 -18.63 5.52
CA PRO A 1029 -10.02 -18.99 6.92
C PRO A 1029 -10.16 -20.50 7.15
N VAL A 1030 -9.23 -21.11 7.89
CA VAL A 1030 -9.26 -22.56 8.21
C VAL A 1030 -10.50 -22.96 9.03
N GLU A 1031 -11.14 -22.01 9.72
CA GLU A 1031 -12.46 -22.21 10.35
C GLU A 1031 -13.57 -22.56 9.34
N SER A 1032 -13.41 -22.18 8.07
CA SER A 1032 -14.31 -22.57 6.97
C SER A 1032 -13.89 -23.88 6.28
N LEU A 1033 -12.77 -24.51 6.65
CA LEU A 1033 -12.23 -25.68 5.95
C LEU A 1033 -13.20 -26.87 5.96
N ASP A 1034 -13.71 -27.26 7.13
CA ASP A 1034 -14.67 -28.37 7.22
C ASP A 1034 -16.01 -28.04 6.55
N GLY A 1035 -16.47 -26.79 6.62
CA GLY A 1035 -17.67 -26.33 5.91
C GLY A 1035 -17.52 -26.38 4.39
N VAL A 1036 -16.33 -26.04 3.87
CA VAL A 1036 -16.00 -26.18 2.44
C VAL A 1036 -15.85 -27.65 2.04
N LYS A 1037 -15.24 -28.50 2.88
CA LYS A 1037 -15.16 -29.95 2.63
C LYS A 1037 -16.54 -30.63 2.61
N ASP A 1038 -17.39 -30.35 3.59
CA ASP A 1038 -18.78 -30.87 3.64
C ASP A 1038 -19.62 -30.33 2.47
N TRP A 1039 -19.43 -29.06 2.09
CA TRP A 1039 -20.11 -28.49 0.92
C TRP A 1039 -19.68 -29.21 -0.38
N LEU A 1040 -18.38 -29.32 -0.66
CA LEU A 1040 -17.85 -29.99 -1.86
C LEU A 1040 -18.30 -31.45 -1.96
N ASP A 1041 -18.28 -32.17 -0.84
CA ASP A 1041 -18.76 -33.55 -0.75
C ASP A 1041 -20.28 -33.65 -1.02
N SER A 1042 -21.07 -32.70 -0.52
CA SER A 1042 -22.52 -32.65 -0.73
C SER A 1042 -22.97 -32.29 -2.15
N VAL A 1043 -22.06 -31.88 -3.04
CA VAL A 1043 -22.32 -31.56 -4.45
C VAL A 1043 -21.58 -32.47 -5.43
N ASP A 1044 -21.14 -33.66 -4.99
CA ASP A 1044 -20.41 -34.67 -5.76
C ASP A 1044 -19.11 -34.16 -6.42
N ILE A 1045 -18.49 -33.09 -5.88
CA ILE A 1045 -17.22 -32.57 -6.39
C ILE A 1045 -16.06 -33.26 -5.66
N PRO A 1046 -15.17 -33.99 -6.37
CA PRO A 1046 -13.98 -34.55 -5.75
C PRO A 1046 -13.01 -33.43 -5.38
N PHE A 1047 -12.49 -33.50 -4.16
CA PHE A 1047 -11.45 -32.62 -3.68
C PHE A 1047 -10.21 -33.38 -3.19
N SER A 1048 -9.10 -32.67 -3.13
CA SER A 1048 -7.81 -33.12 -2.58
C SER A 1048 -7.23 -31.99 -1.73
N GLU A 1049 -6.28 -32.29 -0.86
CA GLU A 1049 -5.64 -31.30 0.01
C GLU A 1049 -4.13 -31.49 0.04
N GLY A 1050 -3.38 -30.38 0.10
CA GLY A 1050 -1.92 -30.38 0.06
C GLY A 1050 -1.30 -29.28 0.92
N PRO A 1051 -0.10 -29.50 1.49
CA PRO A 1051 0.57 -28.51 2.34
C PRO A 1051 1.24 -27.37 1.55
N LEU A 1052 1.42 -27.55 0.23
CA LEU A 1052 2.10 -26.63 -0.69
C LEU A 1052 1.12 -26.00 -1.71
N ASN A 1053 1.59 -24.97 -2.42
CA ASN A 1053 0.93 -24.46 -3.63
C ASN A 1053 1.60 -25.08 -4.86
N LEU A 1054 0.81 -25.52 -5.85
CA LEU A 1054 1.30 -26.24 -7.04
C LEU A 1054 1.45 -25.31 -8.25
N ASN A 1055 2.38 -25.65 -9.16
CA ASN A 1055 2.53 -24.92 -10.43
C ASN A 1055 1.49 -25.40 -11.46
N TRP A 1056 0.25 -24.99 -11.28
CA TRP A 1056 -0.86 -25.24 -12.21
C TRP A 1056 -0.56 -24.76 -13.64
N GLY A 1057 0.26 -23.71 -13.81
CA GLY A 1057 0.70 -23.23 -15.13
C GLY A 1057 1.59 -24.21 -15.90
N THR A 1058 2.23 -25.16 -15.21
CA THR A 1058 2.96 -26.29 -15.82
C THR A 1058 2.05 -27.52 -15.93
N ILE A 1059 1.34 -27.88 -14.85
CA ILE A 1059 0.45 -29.06 -14.82
C ILE A 1059 -0.57 -29.01 -15.96
N MET A 1060 -1.26 -27.87 -16.12
CA MET A 1060 -2.27 -27.70 -17.18
C MET A 1060 -1.65 -27.71 -18.60
N LYS A 1061 -0.37 -27.37 -18.78
CA LYS A 1061 0.30 -27.50 -20.09
C LYS A 1061 0.53 -28.96 -20.45
N THR A 1062 1.06 -29.77 -19.53
CA THR A 1062 1.28 -31.21 -19.74
C THR A 1062 -0.05 -31.90 -20.01
N LEU A 1063 -1.07 -31.60 -19.20
CA LEU A 1063 -2.42 -32.18 -19.30
C LEU A 1063 -3.13 -31.78 -20.61
N VAL A 1064 -2.95 -30.56 -21.11
CA VAL A 1064 -3.47 -30.14 -22.43
C VAL A 1064 -2.66 -30.73 -23.60
N ALA A 1065 -1.38 -31.06 -23.40
CA ALA A 1065 -0.53 -31.66 -24.42
C ALA A 1065 -0.89 -33.13 -24.67
N ASP A 1066 -1.01 -33.95 -23.63
CA ASP A 1066 -1.56 -35.31 -23.72
C ASP A 1066 -2.51 -35.63 -22.53
N PRO A 1067 -3.84 -35.43 -22.70
CA PRO A 1067 -4.82 -35.82 -21.70
C PRO A 1067 -4.93 -37.34 -21.50
N HIS A 1068 -4.59 -38.14 -22.51
CA HIS A 1068 -4.72 -39.59 -22.45
C HIS A 1068 -3.61 -40.22 -21.60
N GLU A 1069 -2.37 -39.77 -21.78
CA GLU A 1069 -1.23 -40.17 -20.95
C GLU A 1069 -1.47 -39.77 -19.49
N PHE A 1070 -1.93 -38.55 -19.23
CA PHE A 1070 -2.30 -38.09 -17.89
C PHE A 1070 -3.30 -39.02 -17.18
N PHE A 1071 -4.43 -39.35 -17.82
CA PHE A 1071 -5.41 -40.27 -17.23
C PHE A 1071 -4.93 -41.73 -17.19
N LYS A 1072 -3.95 -42.13 -18.01
CA LYS A 1072 -3.34 -43.47 -17.99
C LYS A 1072 -2.36 -43.66 -16.84
N GLU A 1073 -1.66 -42.61 -16.42
CA GLU A 1073 -0.67 -42.65 -15.32
C GLU A 1073 -1.27 -42.47 -13.91
N GLY A 1074 -2.60 -42.29 -13.81
CA GLY A 1074 -3.33 -42.15 -12.54
C GLY A 1074 -4.14 -40.87 -12.40
N GLY A 1075 -4.03 -39.95 -13.37
CA GLY A 1075 -4.77 -38.70 -13.41
C GLY A 1075 -4.53 -37.86 -12.16
N TRP A 1076 -5.60 -37.55 -11.43
CA TRP A 1076 -5.52 -36.70 -10.23
C TRP A 1076 -4.90 -37.36 -8.99
N SER A 1077 -4.52 -38.64 -9.03
CA SER A 1077 -4.00 -39.35 -7.86
C SER A 1077 -2.70 -38.77 -7.28
N PHE A 1078 -1.89 -38.06 -8.08
CA PHE A 1078 -0.68 -37.41 -7.58
C PHE A 1078 -0.96 -36.32 -6.52
N LEU A 1079 -2.17 -35.73 -6.52
CA LEU A 1079 -2.60 -34.73 -5.54
C LEU A 1079 -2.83 -35.30 -4.13
N ALA A 1080 -2.82 -36.63 -3.97
CA ALA A 1080 -3.00 -37.33 -2.69
C ALA A 1080 -1.71 -38.02 -2.18
N ALA A 1081 -0.61 -37.95 -2.92
CA ALA A 1081 0.60 -38.74 -2.66
C ALA A 1081 1.44 -38.26 -1.45
N GLU A 1082 1.14 -37.10 -0.86
CA GLU A 1082 1.87 -36.57 0.31
C GLU A 1082 1.19 -36.83 1.67
N SER A 1083 0.02 -37.49 1.71
CA SER A 1083 -0.76 -37.69 2.95
C SER A 1083 -0.67 -39.09 3.60
N GLU A 1084 0.05 -40.05 3.01
CA GLU A 1084 0.14 -41.43 3.51
C GLU A 1084 1.59 -41.96 3.69
N ASP A 1085 2.45 -41.24 4.44
CA ASP A 1085 3.62 -41.87 5.10
C ASP A 1085 3.99 -41.23 6.45
N GLU A 1086 3.45 -41.78 7.54
CA GLU A 1086 4.17 -41.87 8.82
C GLU A 1086 4.31 -43.35 9.26
N GLY A 1087 5.06 -44.12 8.47
CA GLY A 1087 6.07 -45.02 9.03
C GLY A 1087 5.75 -46.52 9.08
N SER A 1088 6.35 -47.27 8.14
CA SER A 1088 7.30 -48.35 8.52
C SER A 1088 8.10 -48.88 7.32
N GLY A 1089 9.32 -49.35 7.58
CA GLY A 1089 10.09 -50.17 6.63
C GLY A 1089 11.20 -49.44 5.87
N GLU A 1090 12.18 -50.22 5.43
CA GLU A 1090 13.34 -49.82 4.64
C GLU A 1090 13.46 -50.80 3.46
N GLU A 1091 14.13 -50.36 2.40
CA GLU A 1091 14.57 -51.11 1.19
C GLU A 1091 13.67 -51.07 -0.08
N GLU A 1092 14.31 -50.59 -1.16
CA GLU A 1092 14.20 -50.91 -2.61
C GLU A 1092 12.79 -51.00 -3.30
N GLU A 1093 12.49 -50.34 -4.43
CA GLU A 1093 13.31 -49.75 -5.51
C GLU A 1093 12.74 -48.40 -6.03
N GLU A 1094 13.59 -47.47 -6.48
CA GLU A 1094 13.17 -46.27 -7.24
C GLU A 1094 13.18 -46.55 -8.76
N SER A 1095 11.99 -46.66 -9.39
CA SER A 1095 11.85 -46.98 -10.82
C SER A 1095 11.90 -45.73 -11.72
N ALA A 1096 13.13 -45.25 -11.97
CA ALA A 1096 13.60 -44.48 -13.13
C ALA A 1096 12.58 -43.82 -14.09
N PHE A 1097 12.65 -42.49 -14.17
CA PHE A 1097 12.47 -41.76 -15.45
C PHE A 1097 13.66 -40.81 -15.67
N GLU A 1098 14.72 -41.33 -16.30
CA GLU A 1098 15.89 -40.55 -16.70
C GLU A 1098 16.24 -40.87 -18.16
N GLY A 1099 16.53 -39.83 -18.95
CA GLY A 1099 16.82 -39.92 -20.38
C GLY A 1099 16.42 -38.63 -21.10
N SER A 1100 17.34 -37.76 -21.54
CA SER A 1100 18.81 -37.83 -21.51
C SER A 1100 19.37 -36.43 -21.27
N GLU A 1101 20.50 -36.33 -20.55
CA GLU A 1101 21.31 -35.12 -20.62
C GLU A 1101 21.78 -34.85 -22.07
N GLY A 1102 21.86 -33.56 -22.40
CA GLY A 1102 22.17 -33.06 -23.76
C GLY A 1102 23.09 -31.83 -23.81
N GLY A 1103 23.59 -31.35 -22.67
CA GLY A 1103 24.72 -30.42 -22.58
C GLY A 1103 24.42 -28.97 -22.21
N SER A 1104 25.19 -28.48 -21.24
CA SER A 1104 25.48 -27.07 -20.90
C SER A 1104 24.38 -26.23 -20.22
N SER A 1105 24.43 -26.29 -18.89
CA SER A 1105 24.11 -25.22 -17.92
C SER A 1105 24.18 -23.76 -18.42
N GLY A 1106 23.26 -22.95 -17.88
CA GLY A 1106 23.35 -21.49 -17.79
C GLY A 1106 22.18 -20.97 -16.97
N ASP A 1107 22.43 -20.49 -15.75
CA ASP A 1107 21.38 -20.02 -14.85
C ASP A 1107 20.72 -18.72 -15.35
N GLU A 1108 19.39 -18.68 -15.36
CA GLU A 1108 18.61 -17.43 -15.49
C GLU A 1108 17.71 -17.29 -14.25
N GLU A 1109 17.96 -16.26 -13.44
CA GLU A 1109 17.10 -15.91 -12.32
C GLU A 1109 15.78 -15.33 -12.86
N SER A 1110 14.67 -16.02 -12.60
CA SER A 1110 13.35 -15.63 -13.12
C SER A 1110 12.78 -14.42 -12.38
N GLU A 1111 13.10 -13.21 -12.86
CA GLU A 1111 12.38 -11.99 -12.47
C GLU A 1111 10.87 -12.13 -12.78
N GLU A 1112 10.02 -12.02 -11.76
CA GLU A 1112 8.57 -11.99 -11.94
C GLU A 1112 8.13 -10.60 -12.45
N GLU A 1113 8.12 -10.39 -13.78
CA GLU A 1113 7.60 -9.16 -14.39
C GLU A 1113 6.16 -8.88 -13.91
N SER A 1114 5.98 -7.76 -13.20
CA SER A 1114 4.67 -7.32 -12.70
C SER A 1114 3.76 -6.86 -13.84
N GLU A 1115 2.53 -7.39 -13.89
CA GLU A 1115 1.51 -7.05 -14.88
C GLU A 1115 1.06 -5.57 -14.77
N PHE A 1116 1.64 -4.69 -15.60
CA PHE A 1116 1.38 -3.25 -15.62
C PHE A 1116 0.24 -2.91 -16.59
N ASP A 1117 -0.96 -2.67 -16.04
CA ASP A 1117 -2.13 -2.18 -16.76
C ASP A 1117 -2.14 -0.63 -16.78
N GLU A 1118 -2.14 -0.02 -17.96
CA GLU A 1118 -1.90 1.43 -18.14
C GLU A 1118 -3.15 2.29 -17.82
N GLU A 1119 -3.16 2.98 -16.67
CA GLU A 1119 -4.15 4.04 -16.40
C GLU A 1119 -3.83 5.32 -17.20
N ALA A 1120 -4.58 5.57 -18.27
CA ALA A 1120 -4.25 6.59 -19.26
C ALA A 1120 -5.02 7.92 -19.14
N SER A 1121 -4.45 8.93 -18.46
CA SER A 1121 -4.78 10.35 -18.70
C SER A 1121 -3.70 11.39 -18.30
N ALA A 1122 -2.75 11.61 -19.22
CA ALA A 1122 -2.10 12.88 -19.61
C ALA A 1122 -1.58 13.94 -18.57
N GLU A 1123 -0.26 14.17 -18.64
CA GLU A 1123 0.44 15.49 -18.69
C GLU A 1123 0.47 16.43 -17.46
N ALA A 1124 1.56 17.17 -17.15
CA ALA A 1124 2.95 17.20 -17.69
C ALA A 1124 3.91 17.96 -16.74
N SER A 1125 5.24 17.74 -16.87
CA SER A 1125 6.36 18.72 -16.71
C SER A 1125 7.70 18.06 -16.31
N GLU A 1126 8.80 18.56 -16.89
CA GLU A 1126 10.23 18.11 -16.92
C GLU A 1126 10.97 17.86 -15.57
N GLY A 1127 12.15 17.20 -15.59
CA GLY A 1127 12.97 16.96 -14.37
C GLY A 1127 14.49 16.61 -14.44
N GLY A 1128 14.94 15.54 -15.13
CA GLY A 1128 16.36 15.25 -15.47
C GLY A 1128 17.32 14.48 -14.50
N SER A 1129 18.09 13.52 -15.07
CA SER A 1129 19.45 12.98 -14.72
C SER A 1129 19.77 12.35 -13.33
N GLY A 1130 20.55 11.27 -13.18
CA GLY A 1130 21.19 10.30 -14.12
C GLY A 1130 22.36 9.46 -13.47
N SER A 1131 22.74 8.30 -14.08
CA SER A 1131 23.84 7.32 -13.73
C SER A 1131 23.76 6.59 -12.36
N GLU A 1132 23.98 5.27 -12.17
CA GLU A 1132 25.04 4.31 -12.61
C GLU A 1132 26.33 4.44 -11.75
N ASP A 1133 27.09 3.41 -11.32
CA ASP A 1133 27.40 2.05 -11.86
C ASP A 1133 27.47 0.91 -10.79
N GLU A 1134 27.70 -0.34 -11.23
CA GLU A 1134 28.05 -1.55 -10.45
C GLU A 1134 29.56 -1.88 -10.48
N GLU A 1135 30.07 -2.73 -9.56
CA GLU A 1135 31.27 -3.56 -9.80
C GLU A 1135 31.28 -4.82 -8.91
N GLY A 1136 31.91 -5.93 -9.34
CA GLY A 1136 31.88 -7.24 -8.67
C GLY A 1136 33.25 -7.91 -8.48
N GLU A 1137 33.33 -8.91 -7.59
CA GLU A 1137 34.61 -9.51 -7.13
C GLU A 1137 35.11 -10.72 -7.94
N ASP A 1138 36.41 -11.01 -7.83
CA ASP A 1138 37.18 -11.93 -8.68
C ASP A 1138 37.30 -13.38 -8.16
N TRP A 1139 37.63 -14.31 -9.06
CA TRP A 1139 37.51 -15.77 -8.89
C TRP A 1139 38.38 -16.39 -7.78
N ASP A 1140 39.48 -15.74 -7.37
CA ASP A 1140 40.39 -16.22 -6.32
C ASP A 1140 39.71 -16.40 -4.94
N GLU A 1141 38.59 -15.72 -4.66
CA GLU A 1141 37.77 -15.92 -3.45
C GLU A 1141 37.04 -17.29 -3.46
N LEU A 1142 36.58 -17.74 -4.63
CA LEU A 1142 35.77 -18.95 -4.78
C LEU A 1142 36.60 -20.23 -4.65
N GLU A 1143 37.78 -20.28 -5.28
CA GLU A 1143 38.65 -21.46 -5.23
C GLU A 1143 39.16 -21.72 -3.79
N LYS A 1144 39.37 -20.64 -3.03
CA LYS A 1144 39.74 -20.64 -1.61
C LYS A 1144 38.62 -21.15 -0.68
N LYS A 1145 37.35 -21.00 -1.07
CA LYS A 1145 36.18 -21.59 -0.41
C LYS A 1145 36.09 -23.09 -0.68
N ALA A 1146 36.36 -23.54 -1.91
CA ALA A 1146 36.36 -24.96 -2.28
C ALA A 1146 37.42 -25.76 -1.51
N ALA A 1147 38.68 -25.33 -1.55
CA ALA A 1147 39.82 -26.03 -0.91
C ALA A 1147 39.73 -26.15 0.63
N ARG A 1148 38.79 -25.44 1.28
CA ARG A 1148 38.49 -25.58 2.71
C ARG A 1148 37.45 -26.66 3.00
N LYS A 1149 36.53 -26.96 2.07
CA LYS A 1149 35.46 -27.95 2.27
C LYS A 1149 35.97 -29.39 2.23
N ASP A 1150 36.89 -29.70 1.32
CA ASP A 1150 37.45 -31.06 1.15
C ASP A 1150 38.29 -31.56 2.33
N ARG A 1151 38.64 -30.70 3.29
CA ARG A 1151 39.65 -31.03 4.32
C ARG A 1151 39.11 -31.72 5.56
N GLU A 1152 37.81 -31.61 5.84
CA GLU A 1152 37.23 -32.07 7.12
C GLU A 1152 35.97 -32.95 6.93
N GLY A 1153 35.88 -33.67 5.80
CA GLY A 1153 34.99 -34.82 5.64
C GLY A 1153 35.62 -36.11 6.17
N GLY A 1154 34.87 -36.88 6.96
CA GLY A 1154 35.30 -38.21 7.43
C GLY A 1154 34.74 -38.58 8.82
N GLY A 1155 33.61 -39.27 8.84
CA GLY A 1155 32.99 -39.83 10.04
C GLY A 1155 31.48 -40.03 9.86
N GLU A 1156 31.04 -41.27 10.04
CA GLU A 1156 29.65 -41.77 9.99
C GLU A 1156 28.64 -40.93 10.84
N GLU A 1157 27.31 -41.04 10.66
CA GLU A 1157 26.51 -42.24 10.38
C GLU A 1157 25.15 -41.92 9.72
N GLU A 1158 24.38 -42.95 9.40
CA GLU A 1158 23.08 -42.91 8.69
C GLU A 1158 22.07 -41.97 9.39
N ASP A 1159 21.48 -41.00 8.71
CA ASP A 1159 20.38 -41.16 7.73
C ASP A 1159 19.12 -41.76 8.35
N ARG A 1160 18.14 -40.88 8.62
CA ARG A 1160 16.85 -41.00 7.97
C ARG A 1160 16.24 -39.61 7.77
N ARG A 1161 15.99 -39.32 6.50
CA ARG A 1161 14.70 -38.89 5.93
C ARG A 1161 13.73 -38.11 6.87
N GLY A 1162 13.31 -36.90 6.49
CA GLY A 1162 13.74 -36.18 5.30
C GLY A 1162 12.94 -34.93 4.95
N LYS A 1163 13.44 -34.26 3.92
CA LYS A 1163 12.87 -33.16 3.13
C LYS A 1163 12.49 -31.91 3.97
N ALA A 1164 13.10 -30.75 3.74
CA ALA A 1164 13.10 -29.97 2.49
C ALA A 1164 11.67 -29.57 2.06
N LYS A 1165 11.38 -28.31 1.75
CA LYS A 1165 12.30 -27.18 1.49
C LYS A 1165 11.67 -25.86 1.95
N GLY A 1166 12.06 -24.75 1.33
CA GLY A 1166 11.35 -23.47 1.48
C GLY A 1166 9.92 -23.52 0.92
N VAL A 1167 9.22 -22.38 0.81
CA VAL A 1167 9.76 -21.03 0.66
C VAL A 1167 9.00 -19.98 1.47
N LYS A 1168 9.76 -19.08 2.10
CA LYS A 1168 9.24 -17.83 2.65
C LYS A 1168 8.92 -16.87 1.50
N LYS A 1169 7.70 -16.92 0.97
CA LYS A 1169 6.85 -15.75 0.62
C LYS A 1169 5.55 -16.24 -0.03
N ARG A 1170 4.38 -15.66 0.25
CA ARG A 1170 4.10 -14.59 1.23
C ARG A 1170 4.08 -15.10 2.67
#